data_AF-A0A8C6CRY7-F1
#
_entry.id   AF-A0A8C6CRY7-F1
#
_cell.length_a   1.000
_cell.length_b   1.000
_cell.length_c   1.000
_cell.angle_alpha   90.00
_cell.angle_beta   90.00
_cell.angle_gamma   90.00
#
_symmetry.space_group_name_H-M   'P 1'
#
loop_
_entity.id
_entity.type
_entity.pdbx_description
1 polymer ?
#
loop_
_entity_poly.entity_id
_entity_poly.type
_entity_poly.pdbx_seq_one_letter_code
_entity_poly.pdbx_strand_id
1 'polypeptide(L)'
;MSAPRPAVLLLLLLLFLDAASAQARDEVLENVSPSCPKDATRFKHLRKYVYNYEAESSSGVPGTADSRSSIKINCKVELEVPQLCNFILKTSHCTLKEVYGLNPEGQVLLKKTKNSEEFAAAMSKYDLKLAVPEGKQVLLYPEKEEPKHILNIKRGIISALLLPPEMEEAKQVLFLDTVYGNCSTDFTVKMKKGNVATEISIERNLKKCDHFQPISTGVSPLALIRGMTHPLSTLIGSSQSCRYTLDPRRKHVSEAICNEQHLFLPFSYKNKYGMMAQVTQTLKLEDTPKINSRFFEEGTKAVGLAFESTRSTSPPKHAEATVKTLQELQKLHISEQNAQRAKLFHKLVTELRGLSSEAVTSLLPKLIEVSSPITLQALIQCGQPQCYTHILQWLKNERANPLLIDAVTYLVALIPEPSAERLREVFNTARVQQSRLTFYALSHMINNYHKTNPTWTQDLLEIADYLSEQIGNDCTGNKDLTYLILRVIGNIGKTMEQLTPKLTSSVLKCVRSEQPSLVIQKAAIQALRKMELSDEVREVLLQTFLNDTSPGDKRLAAYLMLMGSPSQSDISKITQLLPREQNEQVKNFVASHIANILNSEDLYVQDLKSLVEEALKQSQLPTVMDFKKFSRSYQFSKSIYLPSLDPVSAKIEGNLIFDPNNYLPKESMLKTTLKVFGFASADLFEIGLEGKGFEPTLEALFGKEGFFPDSVNKALYWVNGRVPDRVSKVLVDHFGYTKDDKREQDMINGIMFNVEKLVKDLKSKDFPEARAYLRILGEELGFVRLHDLQLLGKLLLKNLPDSLKIPVMQTRESACASFREASLS
;
A
#
# COMPACT_ATOMS: atom_id res chain seq x y z
N MET A 1 17.12 48.22 -51.45
CA MET A 1 17.90 48.14 -52.71
C MET A 1 19.08 49.09 -52.59
N SER A 2 20.21 48.68 -53.19
CA SER A 2 21.58 49.25 -53.15
C SER A 2 22.37 49.05 -51.84
N ALA A 3 23.31 48.08 -51.88
CA ALA A 3 24.25 47.78 -50.78
C ALA A 3 25.69 47.88 -51.30
N PRO A 4 26.56 48.73 -50.71
CA PRO A 4 27.95 48.81 -51.12
C PRO A 4 28.93 48.28 -50.06
N ARG A 5 29.99 47.66 -50.61
CA ARG A 5 31.43 47.89 -50.33
C ARG A 5 32.21 46.92 -49.41
N PRO A 6 33.53 46.81 -49.68
CA PRO A 6 34.35 45.60 -49.48
C PRO A 6 35.30 45.76 -48.29
N ALA A 7 35.27 44.81 -47.36
CA ALA A 7 36.24 44.75 -46.26
C ALA A 7 36.55 43.31 -45.78
N VAL A 8 36.03 42.28 -46.44
CA VAL A 8 36.03 40.91 -45.87
C VAL A 8 37.00 39.96 -46.59
N LEU A 9 37.57 40.34 -47.73
CA LEU A 9 38.42 39.43 -48.52
C LEU A 9 39.92 39.46 -48.17
N LEU A 10 40.40 40.46 -47.41
CA LEU A 10 41.83 40.59 -47.07
C LEU A 10 42.23 39.85 -45.78
N LEU A 11 41.28 39.51 -44.90
CA LEU A 11 41.57 38.79 -43.64
C LEU A 11 41.63 37.26 -43.81
N LEU A 12 41.09 36.72 -44.89
CA LEU A 12 41.09 35.27 -45.16
C LEU A 12 42.35 34.78 -45.89
N LEU A 13 43.17 35.68 -46.46
CA LEU A 13 44.39 35.35 -47.19
C LEU A 13 45.67 35.41 -46.33
N LEU A 14 45.59 35.96 -45.11
CA LEU A 14 46.71 35.97 -44.15
C LEU A 14 46.73 34.78 -43.19
N LEU A 15 45.72 33.89 -43.25
CA LEU A 15 45.56 32.75 -42.34
C LEU A 15 46.04 31.38 -42.89
N PHE A 16 46.66 31.33 -44.08
CA PHE A 16 47.06 30.05 -44.69
C PHE A 16 48.54 29.94 -45.13
N LEU A 17 49.40 30.90 -44.81
CA LEU A 17 50.80 30.90 -45.26
C LEU A 17 51.86 30.62 -44.18
N ASP A 18 51.50 30.40 -42.91
CA ASP A 18 52.48 30.13 -41.84
C ASP A 18 52.49 28.67 -41.32
N ALA A 19 52.13 27.71 -42.18
CA ALA A 19 52.34 26.29 -41.90
C ALA A 19 53.30 25.68 -42.94
N ALA A 20 54.62 25.80 -42.71
CA ALA A 20 55.61 24.73 -42.96
C ALA A 20 57.07 25.20 -42.72
N SER A 21 57.66 24.86 -41.57
CA SER A 21 58.99 24.22 -41.47
C SER A 21 59.41 23.93 -40.02
N ALA A 22 59.16 22.68 -39.63
CA ALA A 22 59.98 21.79 -38.80
C ALA A 22 61.05 22.33 -37.81
N GLN A 23 60.76 22.14 -36.52
CA GLN A 23 61.47 21.22 -35.60
C GLN A 23 62.50 21.76 -34.58
N ALA A 24 62.12 21.53 -33.31
CA ALA A 24 62.90 21.27 -32.09
C ALA A 24 63.44 22.44 -31.25
N ARG A 25 62.75 22.74 -30.15
CA ARG A 25 63.28 22.60 -28.77
C ARG A 25 62.13 22.65 -27.74
N ASP A 26 62.12 21.66 -26.85
CA ASP A 26 61.15 21.44 -25.77
C ASP A 26 61.01 22.65 -24.83
N GLU A 27 59.80 23.19 -24.72
CA GLU A 27 59.26 23.73 -23.48
C GLU A 27 57.92 23.03 -23.20
N VAL A 28 57.91 22.22 -22.14
CA VAL A 28 56.73 21.49 -21.68
C VAL A 28 55.71 22.51 -21.17
N LEU A 29 54.72 22.82 -22.02
CA LEU A 29 53.54 23.58 -21.65
C LEU A 29 52.70 22.74 -20.67
N GLU A 30 52.49 23.26 -19.45
CA GLU A 30 51.55 22.70 -18.48
C GLU A 30 50.14 22.61 -19.11
N ASN A 31 49.72 21.40 -19.49
CA ASN A 31 48.32 21.11 -19.80
C ASN A 31 47.51 21.17 -18.49
N VAL A 32 47.04 22.38 -18.17
CA VAL A 32 46.07 22.65 -17.12
C VAL A 32 44.70 22.16 -17.59
N SER A 33 44.17 21.13 -16.93
CA SER A 33 42.77 20.73 -16.99
C SER A 33 41.85 21.87 -16.47
N PRO A 34 40.58 21.94 -16.87
CA PRO A 34 39.77 23.15 -16.69
C PRO A 34 39.53 23.49 -15.21
N SER A 35 39.88 24.72 -14.83
CA SER A 35 39.20 25.58 -13.84
C SER A 35 38.76 24.97 -12.48
N CYS A 36 39.71 24.66 -11.59
CA CYS A 36 39.45 24.64 -10.14
C CYS A 36 40.21 25.82 -9.48
N PRO A 37 39.51 26.86 -8.99
CA PRO A 37 40.13 27.95 -8.24
C PRO A 37 40.91 27.41 -7.04
N LYS A 38 42.04 28.03 -6.69
CA LYS A 38 42.85 27.60 -5.52
C LYS A 38 42.05 27.62 -4.22
N ASP A 39 41.04 28.48 -4.12
CA ASP A 39 40.16 28.60 -2.96
C ASP A 39 38.96 27.64 -2.98
N ALA A 40 38.77 26.87 -4.06
CA ALA A 40 37.67 25.91 -4.18
C ALA A 40 37.89 24.62 -3.36
N THR A 41 39.10 24.40 -2.82
CA THR A 41 39.42 23.24 -1.98
C THR A 41 40.24 23.63 -0.75
N ARG A 42 39.96 22.96 0.36
CA ARG A 42 40.72 23.07 1.61
C ARG A 42 42.01 22.23 1.62
N PHE A 43 42.17 21.36 0.63
CA PHE A 43 43.29 20.44 0.52
C PHE A 43 44.28 20.92 -0.52
N LYS A 44 45.53 21.08 -0.10
CA LYS A 44 46.63 21.54 -0.96
C LYS A 44 47.07 20.47 -1.95
N HIS A 45 47.35 20.92 -3.17
CA HIS A 45 47.98 20.14 -4.24
C HIS A 45 49.31 19.49 -3.78
N LEU A 46 49.60 18.31 -4.32
CA LEU A 46 50.82 17.53 -4.03
C LEU A 46 51.00 17.21 -2.54
N ARG A 47 49.88 16.99 -1.85
CA ARG A 47 49.84 16.49 -0.48
C ARG A 47 49.00 15.24 -0.40
N LYS A 48 49.33 14.43 0.59
CA LYS A 48 48.52 13.32 1.08
C LYS A 48 48.11 13.63 2.51
N TYR A 49 46.86 13.34 2.87
CA TYR A 49 46.32 13.52 4.22
C TYR A 49 45.94 12.16 4.78
N VAL A 50 46.59 11.75 5.86
CA VAL A 50 46.37 10.44 6.49
C VAL A 50 45.49 10.65 7.72
N TYR A 51 44.34 9.98 7.76
CA TYR A 51 43.39 10.04 8.86
C TYR A 51 43.20 8.67 9.50
N ASN A 52 43.00 8.67 10.82
CA ASN A 52 42.35 7.58 11.52
C ASN A 52 40.83 7.78 11.45
N TYR A 53 40.14 6.83 10.83
CA TYR A 53 38.68 6.81 10.70
C TYR A 53 38.08 5.81 11.68
N GLU A 54 37.11 6.27 12.47
CA GLU A 54 36.26 5.43 13.29
C GLU A 54 34.79 5.70 12.99
N ALA A 55 33.99 4.65 12.82
CA ALA A 55 32.55 4.76 12.73
C ALA A 55 31.89 3.73 13.62
N GLU A 56 30.91 4.15 14.41
CA GLU A 56 30.12 3.30 15.28
C GLU A 56 28.64 3.51 14.97
N SER A 57 27.90 2.43 14.76
CA SER A 57 26.45 2.44 14.64
C SER A 57 25.87 1.62 15.78
N SER A 58 24.98 2.22 16.56
CA SER A 58 24.30 1.58 17.68
C SER A 58 22.78 1.72 17.56
N SER A 59 22.04 0.74 18.05
CA SER A 59 20.57 0.77 18.12
C SER A 59 20.08 0.20 19.44
N GLY A 60 19.06 0.83 20.02
CA GLY A 60 18.47 0.43 21.31
C GLY A 60 17.70 1.56 21.97
N VAL A 61 17.40 1.40 23.26
CA VAL A 61 16.81 2.45 24.10
C VAL A 61 17.92 3.07 24.96
N PRO A 62 18.11 4.41 24.95
CA PRO A 62 19.08 5.07 25.82
C PRO A 62 18.75 4.80 27.30
N GLY A 63 19.76 4.49 28.11
CA GLY A 63 19.59 4.21 29.54
C GLY A 63 19.38 2.73 29.91
N THR A 64 19.14 1.83 28.94
CA THR A 64 19.08 0.38 29.18
C THR A 64 20.35 -0.30 28.65
N ALA A 65 21.06 -1.03 29.52
CA ALA A 65 22.30 -1.73 29.15
C ALA A 65 22.05 -2.99 28.30
N ASP A 66 20.97 -3.73 28.58
CA ASP A 66 20.79 -5.11 28.10
C ASP A 66 20.24 -5.26 26.67
N SER A 67 20.02 -4.15 25.95
CA SER A 67 19.30 -4.15 24.67
C SER A 67 19.92 -3.21 23.64
N ARG A 68 21.25 -3.26 23.51
CA ARG A 68 22.01 -2.50 22.51
C ARG A 68 22.71 -3.41 21.51
N SER A 69 22.49 -3.16 20.23
CA SER A 69 23.32 -3.70 19.14
C SER A 69 24.27 -2.59 18.68
N SER A 70 25.56 -2.89 18.53
CA SER A 70 26.58 -1.94 18.04
C SER A 70 27.56 -2.61 17.07
N ILE A 71 27.94 -1.87 16.03
CA ILE A 71 28.97 -2.25 15.05
C ILE A 71 29.97 -1.10 14.97
N LYS A 72 31.26 -1.43 15.01
CA LYS A 72 32.35 -0.45 14.91
C LYS A 72 33.31 -0.78 13.78
N ILE A 73 33.63 0.22 12.98
CA ILE A 73 34.62 0.19 11.90
C ILE A 73 35.78 1.10 12.30
N ASN A 74 37.01 0.60 12.17
CA ASN A 74 38.22 1.42 12.26
C ASN A 74 39.02 1.23 10.97
N CYS A 75 39.49 2.30 10.33
CA CYS A 75 40.33 2.24 9.13
C CYS A 75 41.37 3.37 9.13
N LYS A 76 42.49 3.15 8.43
CA LYS A 76 43.34 4.26 7.96
C LYS A 76 42.83 4.73 6.60
N VAL A 77 42.67 6.04 6.47
CA VAL A 77 42.18 6.70 5.26
C VAL A 77 43.23 7.66 4.76
N GLU A 78 43.64 7.51 3.51
CA GLU A 78 44.59 8.40 2.85
C GLU A 78 43.89 9.15 1.72
N LEU A 79 43.92 10.48 1.78
CA LEU A 79 43.40 11.35 0.72
C LEU A 79 44.58 12.02 0.01
N GLU A 80 44.88 11.57 -1.20
CA GLU A 80 45.92 12.14 -2.06
C GLU A 80 45.32 13.23 -2.96
N VAL A 81 46.06 14.32 -3.17
CA VAL A 81 45.66 15.47 -4.01
C VAL A 81 46.62 15.61 -5.21
N PRO A 82 46.53 14.71 -6.21
CA PRO A 82 47.39 14.76 -7.39
C PRO A 82 47.17 16.01 -8.24
N GLN A 83 45.95 16.53 -8.31
CA GLN A 83 45.58 17.79 -8.96
C GLN A 83 44.56 18.54 -8.07
N LEU A 84 44.41 19.86 -8.23
CA LEU A 84 43.40 20.60 -7.46
C LEU A 84 41.98 20.11 -7.80
N CYS A 85 41.11 20.00 -6.80
CA CYS A 85 39.77 19.41 -6.90
C CYS A 85 39.69 17.93 -7.33
N ASN A 86 40.82 17.26 -7.57
CA ASN A 86 40.87 15.85 -7.96
C ASN A 86 41.64 15.06 -6.90
N PHE A 87 41.01 14.00 -6.39
CA PHE A 87 41.50 13.27 -5.24
C PHE A 87 41.54 11.76 -5.48
N ILE A 88 42.42 11.08 -4.77
CA ILE A 88 42.47 9.63 -4.70
C ILE A 88 42.32 9.24 -3.23
N LEU A 89 41.25 8.52 -2.92
CA LEU A 89 40.97 7.98 -1.59
C LEU A 89 41.47 6.53 -1.51
N LYS A 90 42.38 6.27 -0.59
CA LYS A 90 42.86 4.92 -0.26
C LYS A 90 42.44 4.57 1.15
N THR A 91 42.03 3.32 1.35
CA THR A 91 41.65 2.82 2.67
C THR A 91 42.46 1.58 3.00
N SER A 92 43.04 1.52 4.19
CA SER A 92 43.87 0.40 4.64
C SER A 92 43.66 0.13 6.13
N HIS A 93 44.22 -0.97 6.63
CA HIS A 93 44.18 -1.33 8.06
C HIS A 93 42.75 -1.31 8.65
N CYS A 94 41.76 -1.70 7.83
CA CYS A 94 40.38 -1.70 8.24
C CYS A 94 40.08 -2.87 9.19
N THR A 95 39.29 -2.63 10.22
CA THR A 95 38.79 -3.66 11.14
C THR A 95 37.30 -3.46 11.40
N LEU A 96 36.57 -4.57 11.46
CA LEU A 96 35.15 -4.61 11.75
C LEU A 96 34.94 -5.31 13.08
N LYS A 97 34.19 -4.68 13.99
CA LYS A 97 33.91 -5.17 15.34
C LYS A 97 32.41 -5.19 15.62
N GLU A 98 31.96 -6.18 16.39
CA GLU A 98 30.57 -6.37 16.84
C GLU A 98 30.50 -6.55 18.36
N VAL A 99 29.32 -6.31 18.93
CA VAL A 99 29.07 -6.57 20.37
C VAL A 99 29.20 -8.05 20.68
N TYR A 100 29.87 -8.36 21.80
CA TYR A 100 29.92 -9.73 22.33
C TYR A 100 29.54 -9.85 23.80
N GLY A 101 29.36 -8.74 24.50
CA GLY A 101 28.96 -8.72 25.90
C GLY A 101 28.91 -7.31 26.46
N LEU A 102 28.57 -7.24 27.75
CA LEU A 102 28.65 -6.04 28.55
C LEU A 102 29.76 -6.25 29.60
N ASN A 103 30.51 -5.22 29.92
CA ASN A 103 31.39 -5.24 31.09
C ASN A 103 30.56 -5.09 32.39
N PRO A 104 31.15 -5.34 33.57
CA PRO A 104 30.47 -5.18 34.86
C PRO A 104 29.90 -3.77 35.09
N GLU A 105 30.46 -2.76 34.43
CA GLU A 105 30.00 -1.37 34.48
C GLU A 105 28.88 -1.04 33.46
N GLY A 106 28.38 -2.03 32.71
CA GLY A 106 27.29 -1.85 31.73
C GLY A 106 27.71 -1.21 30.39
N GLN A 107 29.00 -1.12 30.11
CA GLN A 107 29.56 -0.70 28.82
C GLN A 107 29.65 -1.87 27.84
N VAL A 108 29.42 -1.55 26.56
CA VAL A 108 29.42 -2.52 25.46
C VAL A 108 30.83 -2.98 25.15
N LEU A 109 31.06 -4.29 25.19
CA LEU A 109 32.31 -4.92 24.79
C LEU A 109 32.26 -5.33 23.31
N LEU A 110 33.27 -4.90 22.54
CA LEU A 110 33.38 -5.13 21.10
C LEU A 110 34.51 -6.12 20.76
N LYS A 111 34.21 -7.12 19.92
CA LYS A 111 35.20 -8.07 19.39
C LYS A 111 35.29 -7.98 17.88
N LYS A 112 36.44 -8.36 17.31
CA LYS A 112 36.62 -8.46 15.86
C LYS A 112 35.65 -9.50 15.28
N THR A 113 34.96 -9.16 14.19
CA THR A 113 34.03 -10.07 13.52
C THR A 113 34.78 -11.15 12.74
N LYS A 114 34.11 -12.28 12.49
CA LYS A 114 34.69 -13.39 11.70
C LYS A 114 35.09 -12.96 10.27
N ASN A 115 34.34 -12.02 9.69
CA ASN A 115 34.55 -11.56 8.31
C ASN A 115 35.40 -10.28 8.24
N SER A 116 36.04 -9.87 9.34
CA SER A 116 36.79 -8.61 9.37
C SER A 116 37.99 -8.58 8.41
N GLU A 117 38.63 -9.72 8.12
CA GLU A 117 39.75 -9.77 7.16
C GLU A 117 39.26 -9.63 5.71
N GLU A 118 38.17 -10.32 5.35
CA GLU A 118 37.53 -10.18 4.05
C GLU A 118 37.08 -8.72 3.82
N PHE A 119 36.46 -8.11 4.84
CA PHE A 119 36.10 -6.71 4.82
C PHE A 119 37.32 -5.80 4.61
N ALA A 120 38.41 -6.06 5.33
CA ALA A 120 39.64 -5.26 5.22
C ALA A 120 40.23 -5.35 3.80
N ALA A 121 40.31 -6.56 3.25
CA ALA A 121 40.78 -6.80 1.89
C ALA A 121 39.90 -6.10 0.85
N ALA A 122 38.57 -6.14 1.01
CA ALA A 122 37.64 -5.50 0.10
C ALA A 122 37.76 -3.97 0.14
N MET A 123 37.91 -3.37 1.33
CA MET A 123 38.15 -1.92 1.47
C MET A 123 39.44 -1.48 0.78
N SER A 124 40.53 -2.24 0.93
CA SER A 124 41.85 -1.86 0.39
C SER A 124 42.11 -2.27 -1.06
N LYS A 125 41.20 -3.00 -1.70
CA LYS A 125 41.43 -3.58 -3.03
C LYS A 125 41.52 -2.53 -4.14
N TYR A 126 40.64 -1.53 -4.09
CA TYR A 126 40.50 -0.52 -5.14
C TYR A 126 40.63 0.89 -4.55
N ASP A 127 41.50 1.70 -5.14
CA ASP A 127 41.60 3.12 -4.82
C ASP A 127 40.43 3.87 -5.47
N LEU A 128 39.76 4.74 -4.72
CA LEU A 128 38.61 5.48 -5.23
C LEU A 128 39.04 6.87 -5.69
N LYS A 129 38.94 7.11 -6.99
CA LYS A 129 39.17 8.42 -7.59
C LYS A 129 37.91 9.28 -7.46
N LEU A 130 38.07 10.56 -7.15
CA LEU A 130 36.96 11.50 -7.11
C LEU A 130 37.38 12.89 -7.62
N ALA A 131 36.43 13.60 -8.21
CA ALA A 131 36.57 14.97 -8.67
C ALA A 131 35.47 15.85 -8.06
N VAL A 132 35.78 17.11 -7.80
CA VAL A 132 34.83 18.11 -7.32
C VAL A 132 34.87 19.34 -8.24
N PRO A 133 34.25 19.28 -9.44
CA PRO A 133 34.26 20.38 -10.38
C PRO A 133 33.66 21.64 -9.74
N GLU A 134 34.35 22.77 -9.89
CA GLU A 134 33.96 24.07 -9.33
C GLU A 134 33.70 24.09 -7.80
N GLY A 135 34.07 23.04 -7.05
CA GLY A 135 33.75 22.93 -5.62
C GLY A 135 32.28 22.66 -5.31
N LYS A 136 31.45 22.31 -6.30
CA LYS A 136 29.98 22.20 -6.13
C LYS A 136 29.48 20.77 -6.04
N GLN A 137 29.78 19.93 -7.04
CA GLN A 137 29.25 18.57 -7.16
C GLN A 137 30.37 17.55 -6.98
N VAL A 138 30.10 16.46 -6.26
CA VAL A 138 31.08 15.39 -6.05
C VAL A 138 30.85 14.24 -7.04
N LEU A 139 31.85 13.99 -7.88
CA LEU A 139 31.88 12.88 -8.83
C LEU A 139 32.88 11.82 -8.38
N LEU A 140 32.45 10.57 -8.34
CA LEU A 140 33.25 9.40 -7.98
C LEU A 140 33.46 8.52 -9.21
N TYR A 141 34.64 7.93 -9.31
CA TYR A 141 35.01 7.01 -10.39
C TYR A 141 35.45 5.66 -9.80
N PRO A 142 34.51 4.80 -9.39
CA PRO A 142 34.80 3.49 -8.82
C PRO A 142 35.19 2.48 -9.90
N GLU A 143 35.97 1.48 -9.50
CA GLU A 143 36.26 0.32 -10.35
C GLU A 143 35.00 -0.53 -10.55
N LYS A 144 34.89 -1.17 -11.73
CA LYS A 144 33.69 -1.93 -12.12
C LYS A 144 33.40 -3.09 -11.17
N GLU A 145 34.45 -3.70 -10.63
CA GLU A 145 34.39 -4.84 -9.72
C GLU A 145 34.30 -4.41 -8.23
N GLU A 146 34.28 -3.12 -7.92
CA GLU A 146 34.14 -2.65 -6.53
C GLU A 146 32.73 -2.97 -5.99
N PRO A 147 32.62 -3.73 -4.88
CA PRO A 147 31.31 -4.02 -4.32
C PRO A 147 30.61 -2.74 -3.85
N LYS A 148 29.35 -2.56 -4.25
CA LYS A 148 28.58 -1.35 -3.91
C LYS A 148 28.53 -1.02 -2.41
N HIS A 149 28.56 -2.04 -1.53
CA HIS A 149 28.50 -1.83 -0.08
C HIS A 149 29.82 -1.25 0.45
N ILE A 150 30.96 -1.62 -0.15
CA ILE A 150 32.27 -1.02 0.11
C ILE A 150 32.29 0.41 -0.40
N LEU A 151 31.81 0.64 -1.62
CA LEU A 151 31.71 2.00 -2.19
C LEU A 151 30.84 2.93 -1.32
N ASN A 152 29.74 2.45 -0.77
CA ASN A 152 28.89 3.23 0.14
C ASN A 152 29.60 3.62 1.44
N ILE A 153 30.48 2.78 1.98
CA ILE A 153 31.30 3.13 3.15
C ILE A 153 32.28 4.23 2.76
N LYS A 154 32.93 4.13 1.60
CA LYS A 154 33.82 5.18 1.07
C LYS A 154 33.08 6.49 0.80
N ARG A 155 31.84 6.45 0.28
CA ARG A 155 30.94 7.62 0.15
C ARG A 155 30.71 8.30 1.50
N GLY A 156 30.47 7.53 2.56
CA GLY A 156 30.33 8.05 3.93
C GLY A 156 31.59 8.78 4.40
N ILE A 157 32.77 8.20 4.19
CA ILE A 157 34.06 8.83 4.53
C ILE A 157 34.24 10.15 3.77
N ILE A 158 33.97 10.16 2.45
CA ILE A 158 34.10 11.36 1.61
C ILE A 158 33.11 12.44 2.05
N SER A 159 31.85 12.08 2.30
CA SER A 159 30.80 12.99 2.76
C SER A 159 31.16 13.65 4.10
N ALA A 160 31.95 12.97 4.95
CA ALA A 160 32.45 13.51 6.21
C ALA A 160 33.73 14.36 6.03
N LEU A 161 34.54 14.15 4.99
CA LEU A 161 35.79 14.90 4.74
C LEU A 161 35.58 16.19 3.95
N LEU A 162 34.67 16.20 2.98
CA LEU A 162 34.45 17.31 2.07
C LEU A 162 33.62 18.42 2.73
N LEU A 163 34.32 19.34 3.39
CA LEU A 163 33.73 20.57 3.92
C LEU A 163 33.86 21.70 2.89
N PRO A 164 32.81 22.52 2.64
CA PRO A 164 32.87 23.64 1.71
C PRO A 164 33.98 24.63 2.09
N PRO A 165 34.55 25.37 1.12
CA PRO A 165 35.62 26.34 1.35
C PRO A 165 35.20 27.49 2.26
N GLU A 166 36.10 28.45 2.49
CA GLU A 166 35.86 29.56 3.42
C GLU A 166 34.74 30.48 2.89
N MET A 167 33.77 30.78 3.76
CA MET A 167 32.57 31.55 3.41
C MET A 167 32.62 32.91 4.10
N GLU A 168 32.03 33.94 3.48
CA GLU A 168 31.98 35.30 4.03
C GLU A 168 31.11 35.34 5.30
N GLU A 169 29.94 34.73 5.24
CA GLU A 169 28.98 34.70 6.35
C GLU A 169 29.35 33.64 7.39
N ALA A 170 29.22 34.02 8.67
CA ALA A 170 29.45 33.09 9.79
C ALA A 170 28.33 32.07 9.96
N LYS A 171 27.12 32.35 9.44
CA LYS A 171 25.94 31.48 9.50
C LYS A 171 25.13 31.61 8.22
N GLN A 172 24.83 30.49 7.57
CA GLN A 172 24.02 30.45 6.35
C GLN A 172 23.50 29.04 6.11
N VAL A 173 22.51 28.90 5.23
CA VAL A 173 21.98 27.60 4.79
C VAL A 173 22.62 27.23 3.46
N LEU A 174 23.23 26.05 3.39
CA LEU A 174 23.90 25.53 2.19
C LEU A 174 23.24 24.24 1.71
N PHE A 175 23.30 24.03 0.41
CA PHE A 175 22.91 22.77 -0.23
C PHE A 175 24.19 21.98 -0.53
N LEU A 176 24.38 20.86 0.16
CA LEU A 176 25.60 20.06 0.08
C LEU A 176 25.29 18.63 -0.35
N ASP A 177 26.13 18.09 -1.23
CA ASP A 177 26.09 16.69 -1.62
C ASP A 177 26.53 15.78 -0.46
N THR A 178 25.73 14.76 -0.18
CA THR A 178 25.97 13.80 0.90
C THR A 178 25.60 12.38 0.47
N VAL A 179 25.77 11.41 1.37
CA VAL A 179 25.24 10.05 1.19
C VAL A 179 23.71 10.00 1.08
N TYR A 180 23.01 11.04 1.48
CA TYR A 180 21.55 11.17 1.36
C TYR A 180 21.14 12.07 0.19
N GLY A 181 22.05 12.29 -0.76
CA GLY A 181 21.86 13.21 -1.88
C GLY A 181 22.10 14.65 -1.48
N ASN A 182 21.40 15.58 -2.10
CA ASN A 182 21.52 17.01 -1.82
C ASN A 182 20.72 17.38 -0.56
N CYS A 183 21.42 17.89 0.45
CA CYS A 183 20.86 18.20 1.75
C CYS A 183 20.97 19.70 2.08
N SER A 184 19.85 20.30 2.49
CA SER A 184 19.83 21.58 3.19
C SER A 184 20.56 21.48 4.53
N THR A 185 21.60 22.28 4.70
CA THR A 185 22.58 22.20 5.78
C THR A 185 22.74 23.56 6.45
N ASP A 186 22.46 23.62 7.75
CA ASP A 186 22.69 24.81 8.57
C ASP A 186 24.17 24.89 8.91
N PHE A 187 24.90 25.78 8.23
CA PHE A 187 26.34 25.95 8.41
C PHE A 187 26.62 27.06 9.42
N THR A 188 27.49 26.80 10.40
CA THR A 188 27.90 27.79 11.41
C THR A 188 29.39 27.73 11.68
N VAL A 189 30.08 28.86 11.54
CA VAL A 189 31.45 29.05 12.04
C VAL A 189 31.38 29.35 13.54
N LYS A 190 31.97 28.47 14.37
CA LYS A 190 31.96 28.59 15.84
C LYS A 190 33.14 29.41 16.34
N MET A 191 34.33 29.20 15.77
CA MET A 191 35.55 29.89 16.16
C MET A 191 36.34 30.34 14.92
N LYS A 192 36.96 31.52 15.03
CA LYS A 192 37.91 32.06 14.05
C LYS A 192 39.22 32.45 14.73
N LYS A 193 40.33 32.31 14.02
CA LYS A 193 41.63 32.88 14.39
C LYS A 193 42.06 33.84 13.28
N GLY A 194 41.89 35.15 13.52
CA GLY A 194 41.95 36.16 12.45
C GLY A 194 40.80 35.94 11.47
N ASN A 195 41.10 35.93 10.17
CA ASN A 195 40.09 35.68 9.12
C ASN A 195 39.87 34.18 8.82
N VAL A 196 40.54 33.27 9.54
CA VAL A 196 40.47 31.83 9.27
C VAL A 196 39.53 31.12 10.25
N ALA A 197 38.54 30.41 9.72
CA ALA A 197 37.69 29.51 10.52
C ALA A 197 38.54 28.36 11.12
N THR A 198 38.43 28.14 12.43
CA THR A 198 39.12 27.05 13.15
C THR A 198 38.16 25.98 13.64
N GLU A 199 36.89 26.34 13.88
CA GLU A 199 35.85 25.39 14.25
C GLU A 199 34.56 25.69 13.48
N ILE A 200 33.99 24.66 12.86
CA ILE A 200 32.74 24.72 12.09
C ILE A 200 31.78 23.66 12.61
N SER A 201 30.51 24.01 12.69
CA SER A 201 29.42 23.10 13.02
C SER A 201 28.41 23.13 11.90
N ILE A 202 27.89 21.95 11.53
CA ILE A 202 26.78 21.83 10.60
C ILE A 202 25.67 21.00 11.22
N GLU A 203 24.43 21.36 10.92
CA GLU A 203 23.22 20.63 11.34
C GLU A 203 22.34 20.35 10.12
N ARG A 204 21.71 19.16 10.10
CA ARG A 204 20.86 18.71 9.00
C ARG A 204 19.63 18.00 9.54
N ASN A 205 18.47 18.32 8.95
CA ASN A 205 17.28 17.49 9.05
C ASN A 205 17.25 16.55 7.85
N LEU A 206 17.51 15.26 8.08
CA LEU A 206 17.68 14.29 6.99
C LEU A 206 16.41 14.06 6.18
N LYS A 207 15.23 14.34 6.75
CA LYS A 207 13.96 14.28 6.01
C LYS A 207 13.86 15.29 4.87
N LYS A 208 14.68 16.34 4.88
CA LYS A 208 14.72 17.37 3.84
C LYS A 208 15.72 17.07 2.72
N CYS A 209 16.47 15.97 2.81
CA CYS A 209 17.37 15.54 1.76
C CYS A 209 16.62 14.82 0.65
N ASP A 210 17.03 15.00 -0.60
CA ASP A 210 16.32 14.49 -1.78
C ASP A 210 16.41 12.96 -1.98
N HIS A 211 17.43 12.29 -1.43
CA HIS A 211 17.61 10.84 -1.51
C HIS A 211 17.52 10.14 -0.14
N PHE A 212 16.93 10.78 0.87
CA PHE A 212 16.65 10.13 2.15
C PHE A 212 15.33 9.34 2.09
N GLN A 213 15.42 8.07 1.70
CA GLN A 213 14.26 7.19 1.53
C GLN A 213 14.33 5.97 2.46
N PRO A 214 13.19 5.53 3.04
CA PRO A 214 13.14 4.31 3.86
C PRO A 214 13.44 3.07 3.01
N ILE A 215 14.35 2.22 3.49
CA ILE A 215 14.70 0.97 2.82
C ILE A 215 13.64 -0.09 3.17
N SER A 216 12.95 -0.64 2.15
CA SER A 216 11.99 -1.74 2.31
C SER A 216 12.64 -3.09 1.95
N THR A 217 12.59 -4.04 2.87
CA THR A 217 13.13 -5.41 2.66
C THR A 217 12.12 -6.37 2.01
N GLY A 218 11.00 -5.86 1.49
CA GLY A 218 9.88 -6.64 0.96
C GLY A 218 8.81 -6.88 2.02
N VAL A 219 7.54 -6.78 1.60
CA VAL A 219 6.38 -6.87 2.50
C VAL A 219 5.52 -8.04 2.04
N SER A 220 5.17 -8.91 2.99
CA SER A 220 4.24 -10.00 2.70
C SER A 220 2.89 -9.43 2.22
N PRO A 221 2.34 -9.90 1.10
CA PRO A 221 1.00 -9.57 0.66
C PRO A 221 -0.09 -10.15 1.58
N LEU A 222 0.27 -10.79 2.69
CA LEU A 222 -0.66 -11.22 3.74
C LEU A 222 -0.54 -10.38 5.01
N ALA A 223 0.39 -9.41 5.06
CA ALA A 223 0.51 -8.54 6.22
C ALA A 223 -0.82 -7.77 6.44
N LEU A 224 -1.28 -7.70 7.69
CA LEU A 224 -2.48 -6.92 8.05
C LEU A 224 -2.26 -5.42 7.82
N ILE A 225 -1.01 -4.98 7.95
CA ILE A 225 -0.56 -3.61 7.75
C ILE A 225 0.41 -3.60 6.56
N ARG A 226 -0.03 -3.06 5.42
CA ARG A 226 0.75 -2.96 4.17
C ARG A 226 0.92 -1.51 3.78
N GLY A 227 2.00 -1.20 3.05
CA GLY A 227 2.23 0.16 2.53
C GLY A 227 2.43 1.24 3.60
N MET A 228 2.46 0.87 4.89
CA MET A 228 2.73 1.80 5.99
C MET A 228 4.22 2.12 6.15
N THR A 229 5.12 1.53 5.36
CA THR A 229 6.57 1.81 5.45
C THR A 229 6.87 3.30 5.32
N HIS A 230 6.23 3.98 4.37
CA HIS A 230 6.40 5.42 4.15
C HIS A 230 5.67 6.29 5.19
N PRO A 231 4.38 6.06 5.51
CA PRO A 231 3.73 6.75 6.64
C PRO A 231 4.47 6.58 7.98
N LEU A 232 4.90 5.36 8.32
CA LEU A 232 5.63 5.08 9.56
C LEU A 232 7.05 5.65 9.56
N SER A 233 7.71 5.77 8.40
CA SER A 233 9.01 6.45 8.34
C SER A 233 8.90 7.94 8.68
N THR A 234 7.74 8.57 8.46
CA THR A 234 7.51 9.96 8.93
C THR A 234 7.46 10.06 10.45
N LEU A 235 7.16 8.96 11.15
CA LEU A 235 7.19 8.86 12.60
C LEU A 235 8.60 8.66 13.17
N ILE A 236 9.63 8.58 12.33
CA ILE A 236 11.03 8.54 12.77
C ILE A 236 11.63 9.93 12.57
N GLY A 237 12.06 10.61 13.62
CA GLY A 237 12.82 11.85 13.56
C GLY A 237 14.29 11.57 13.21
N SER A 238 14.78 12.14 12.11
CA SER A 238 16.14 11.88 11.61
C SER A 238 16.94 13.17 11.47
N SER A 239 18.09 13.25 12.13
CA SER A 239 18.95 14.44 12.10
C SER A 239 20.42 14.08 12.19
N GLN A 240 21.27 14.93 11.62
CA GLN A 240 22.72 14.80 11.66
C GLN A 240 23.36 16.11 12.13
N SER A 241 24.36 16.03 12.99
CA SER A 241 25.17 17.15 13.46
C SER A 241 26.64 16.79 13.34
N CYS A 242 27.42 17.59 12.61
CA CYS A 242 28.86 17.39 12.49
C CYS A 242 29.64 18.60 13.00
N ARG A 243 30.75 18.35 13.68
CA ARG A 243 31.72 19.34 14.13
C ARG A 243 33.05 19.11 13.45
N TYR A 244 33.68 20.18 13.02
CA TYR A 244 34.92 20.18 12.27
C TYR A 244 35.94 21.10 12.93
N THR A 245 37.15 20.58 13.12
CA THR A 245 38.31 21.35 13.56
C THR A 245 39.25 21.52 12.37
N LEU A 246 39.63 22.76 12.06
CA LEU A 246 40.51 23.07 10.93
C LEU A 246 41.91 23.45 11.40
N ASP A 247 42.93 23.07 10.61
CA ASP A 247 44.30 23.52 10.84
C ASP A 247 44.38 25.06 10.66
N PRO A 248 44.80 25.82 11.69
CA PRO A 248 44.78 27.29 11.62
C PRO A 248 45.69 27.91 10.55
N ARG A 249 46.71 27.17 10.08
CA ARG A 249 47.69 27.65 9.09
C ARG A 249 47.40 27.14 7.68
N ARG A 250 46.93 25.89 7.57
CA ARG A 250 46.78 25.18 6.31
C ARG A 250 45.32 25.00 5.89
N LYS A 251 44.35 25.34 6.76
CA LYS A 251 42.89 25.37 6.52
C LYS A 251 42.21 24.03 6.18
N HIS A 252 42.94 22.93 6.18
CA HIS A 252 42.40 21.59 5.95
C HIS A 252 41.71 21.04 7.20
N VAL A 253 40.86 20.04 7.02
CA VAL A 253 40.17 19.36 8.12
C VAL A 253 41.19 18.58 8.95
N SER A 254 41.34 18.91 10.22
CA SER A 254 42.19 18.18 11.17
C SER A 254 41.39 17.14 11.95
N GLU A 255 40.13 17.45 12.26
CA GLU A 255 39.20 16.52 12.90
C GLU A 255 37.78 16.76 12.37
N ALA A 256 37.03 15.68 12.13
CA ALA A 256 35.60 15.73 11.85
C ALA A 256 34.88 14.72 12.75
N ILE A 257 33.85 15.16 13.46
CA ILE A 257 33.01 14.33 14.33
C ILE A 257 31.56 14.53 13.93
N CYS A 258 30.95 13.52 13.32
CA CYS A 258 29.55 13.51 12.92
C CYS A 258 28.72 12.60 13.85
N ASN A 259 27.60 13.11 14.33
CA ASN A 259 26.60 12.37 15.10
C ASN A 259 25.27 12.41 14.36
N GLU A 260 24.76 11.25 14.02
CA GLU A 260 23.49 11.05 13.35
C GLU A 260 22.55 10.24 14.25
N GLN A 261 21.29 10.64 14.28
CA GLN A 261 20.26 10.00 15.11
C GLN A 261 18.98 9.76 14.33
N HIS A 262 18.36 8.62 14.60
CA HIS A 262 17.04 8.24 14.12
C HIS A 262 16.19 7.83 15.33
N LEU A 263 15.29 8.71 15.77
CA LEU A 263 14.43 8.50 16.93
C LEU A 263 13.03 8.10 16.49
N PHE A 264 12.52 6.99 16.97
CA PHE A 264 11.11 6.65 16.83
C PHE A 264 10.28 7.59 17.73
N LEU A 265 9.52 8.49 17.12
CA LEU A 265 8.77 9.54 17.82
C LEU A 265 7.58 9.02 18.64
N PRO A 266 6.80 8.02 18.17
CA PRO A 266 5.71 7.46 18.95
C PRO A 266 6.25 6.89 20.26
N PHE A 267 5.59 7.23 21.37
CA PHE A 267 6.00 6.86 22.73
C PHE A 267 7.36 7.42 23.17
N SER A 268 7.96 8.35 22.42
CA SER A 268 9.14 9.06 22.87
C SER A 268 8.80 10.09 23.95
N TYR A 269 9.63 10.17 24.99
CA TYR A 269 9.50 11.22 25.99
C TYR A 269 10.30 12.46 25.54
N LYS A 270 9.61 13.60 25.44
CA LYS A 270 10.18 14.90 25.04
C LYS A 270 10.99 14.88 23.73
N ASN A 271 10.65 13.98 22.79
CA ASN A 271 11.39 13.79 21.54
C ASN A 271 12.90 13.54 21.74
N LYS A 272 13.27 12.90 22.86
CA LYS A 272 14.69 12.64 23.23
C LYS A 272 14.93 11.22 23.70
N TYR A 273 13.96 10.62 24.39
CA TYR A 273 14.11 9.30 24.99
C TYR A 273 13.13 8.34 24.34
N GLY A 274 13.63 7.31 23.68
CA GLY A 274 12.83 6.32 22.96
C GLY A 274 13.72 5.32 22.24
N MET A 275 13.11 4.45 21.43
CA MET A 275 13.86 3.58 20.53
C MET A 275 14.60 4.44 19.51
N MET A 276 15.93 4.32 19.47
CA MET A 276 16.74 5.09 18.54
C MET A 276 17.89 4.29 17.95
N ALA A 277 18.29 4.68 16.74
CA ALA A 277 19.57 4.34 16.17
C ALA A 277 20.47 5.58 16.18
N GLN A 278 21.73 5.40 16.54
CA GLN A 278 22.74 6.45 16.59
C GLN A 278 23.97 6.02 15.79
N VAL A 279 24.46 6.89 14.93
CA VAL A 279 25.69 6.69 14.18
C VAL A 279 26.66 7.80 14.54
N THR A 280 27.86 7.44 14.96
CA THR A 280 28.96 8.38 15.20
C THR A 280 30.08 8.07 14.24
N GLN A 281 30.57 9.09 13.54
CA GLN A 281 31.74 9.00 12.67
C GLN A 281 32.80 9.99 13.13
N THR A 282 34.05 9.58 13.12
CA THR A 282 35.19 10.38 13.56
C THR A 282 36.34 10.20 12.58
N LEU A 283 36.91 11.30 12.10
CA LEU A 283 38.13 11.35 11.30
C LEU A 283 39.12 12.23 12.03
N LYS A 284 40.30 11.72 12.36
CA LYS A 284 41.39 12.49 12.99
C LYS A 284 42.64 12.41 12.15
N LEU A 285 43.19 13.56 11.77
CA LEU A 285 44.39 13.65 10.96
C LEU A 285 45.61 13.18 11.76
N GLU A 286 46.38 12.26 11.18
CA GLU A 286 47.65 11.75 11.71
C GLU A 286 48.85 12.43 11.04
N ASP A 287 48.84 12.57 9.71
CA ASP A 287 50.00 13.07 8.96
C ASP A 287 49.63 13.75 7.62
N THR A 288 50.53 14.59 7.09
CA THR A 288 50.39 15.33 5.83
C THR A 288 51.61 15.26 4.88
N PRO A 289 52.07 14.07 4.47
CA PRO A 289 53.26 13.94 3.64
C PRO A 289 53.09 14.60 2.25
N LYS A 290 54.21 14.97 1.64
CA LYS A 290 54.24 15.45 0.24
C LYS A 290 54.17 14.26 -0.71
N ILE A 291 53.52 14.45 -1.86
CA ILE A 291 53.51 13.48 -2.96
C ILE A 291 54.14 14.11 -4.21
N ASN A 292 54.69 13.27 -5.09
CA ASN A 292 55.34 13.71 -6.32
C ASN A 292 54.52 13.41 -7.58
N SER A 293 53.48 12.57 -7.48
CA SER A 293 52.63 12.22 -8.63
C SER A 293 51.56 13.30 -8.88
N ARG A 294 51.50 13.79 -10.11
CA ARG A 294 50.42 14.65 -10.64
C ARG A 294 49.40 13.85 -11.47
N PHE A 295 49.57 12.54 -11.55
CA PHE A 295 48.75 11.69 -12.40
C PHE A 295 47.35 11.54 -11.80
N PHE A 296 46.36 11.96 -12.57
CA PHE A 296 44.95 11.73 -12.31
C PHE A 296 44.26 11.49 -13.65
N GLU A 297 43.57 10.37 -13.75
CA GLU A 297 42.81 10.00 -14.94
C GLU A 297 41.40 9.64 -14.48
N GLU A 298 40.42 10.37 -15.01
CA GLU A 298 39.00 10.11 -14.77
C GLU A 298 38.65 8.67 -15.20
N GLY A 299 37.87 7.98 -14.39
CA GLY A 299 37.41 6.64 -14.75
C GLY A 299 36.32 6.68 -15.81
N THR A 300 36.02 5.52 -16.39
CA THR A 300 35.02 5.38 -17.46
C THR A 300 33.58 5.62 -17.01
N LYS A 301 33.31 5.54 -15.69
CA LYS A 301 31.98 5.71 -15.11
C LYS A 301 32.00 6.68 -13.93
N ALA A 302 31.33 7.82 -14.10
CA ALA A 302 31.07 8.77 -13.02
C ALA A 302 29.79 8.42 -12.26
N VAL A 303 29.84 8.44 -10.93
CA VAL A 303 28.68 8.28 -10.03
C VAL A 303 28.72 9.32 -8.90
N GLY A 304 27.57 9.63 -8.29
CA GLY A 304 27.48 10.59 -7.18
C GLY A 304 27.77 10.00 -5.79
N LEU A 305 27.70 10.87 -4.78
CA LEU A 305 27.82 10.52 -3.36
C LEU A 305 26.61 9.80 -2.77
N ALA A 306 25.43 9.92 -3.39
CA ALA A 306 24.20 9.33 -2.88
C ALA A 306 24.35 7.81 -2.69
N PHE A 307 23.83 7.32 -1.56
CA PHE A 307 23.83 5.92 -1.19
C PHE A 307 23.09 5.09 -2.23
N GLU A 308 23.70 3.99 -2.67
CA GLU A 308 23.05 3.02 -3.53
C GLU A 308 22.64 1.78 -2.74
N SER A 309 21.35 1.46 -2.70
CA SER A 309 20.86 0.26 -2.03
C SER A 309 21.55 -1.01 -2.54
N THR A 310 22.35 -1.63 -1.67
CA THR A 310 22.97 -2.93 -1.93
C THR A 310 22.02 -4.05 -1.58
N ARG A 311 21.14 -4.42 -2.50
CA ARG A 311 20.46 -5.72 -2.40
C ARG A 311 21.49 -6.78 -2.77
N SER A 312 22.28 -7.24 -1.80
CA SER A 312 23.16 -8.39 -2.03
C SER A 312 22.25 -9.59 -2.26
N THR A 313 22.01 -9.93 -3.52
CA THR A 313 21.32 -11.16 -3.87
C THR A 313 22.31 -12.30 -3.84
N SER A 314 21.98 -13.35 -3.09
CA SER A 314 22.81 -14.54 -2.98
C SER A 314 22.76 -15.31 -4.30
N PRO A 315 23.90 -15.71 -4.88
CA PRO A 315 23.93 -16.53 -6.07
C PRO A 315 23.42 -17.95 -5.76
N PRO A 316 23.05 -18.76 -6.78
CA PRO A 316 22.50 -20.10 -6.59
C PRO A 316 23.35 -21.00 -5.68
N LYS A 317 24.69 -20.86 -5.74
CA LYS A 317 25.66 -21.63 -4.92
C LYS A 317 25.54 -21.36 -3.42
N HIS A 318 24.97 -20.24 -3.00
CA HIS A 318 24.77 -19.88 -1.59
C HIS A 318 23.37 -20.24 -1.07
N ALA A 319 22.52 -20.85 -1.91
CA ALA A 319 21.10 -21.03 -1.65
C ALA A 319 20.72 -22.44 -1.14
N GLU A 320 21.71 -23.32 -0.90
CA GLU A 320 21.52 -24.62 -0.23
C GLU A 320 20.99 -24.47 1.21
N ALA A 321 21.34 -23.37 1.88
CA ALA A 321 20.83 -23.06 3.21
C ALA A 321 19.29 -22.98 3.24
N THR A 322 18.68 -22.42 2.18
CA THR A 322 17.22 -22.29 2.04
C THR A 322 16.54 -23.66 2.00
N VAL A 323 17.09 -24.60 1.23
CA VAL A 323 16.57 -25.98 1.13
C VAL A 323 16.70 -26.69 2.48
N LYS A 324 17.83 -26.51 3.16
CA LYS A 324 18.04 -27.09 4.50
C LYS A 324 17.05 -26.54 5.53
N THR A 325 16.81 -25.23 5.55
CA THR A 325 15.80 -24.61 6.43
C THR A 325 14.40 -25.19 6.15
N LEU A 326 14.04 -25.42 4.89
CA LEU A 326 12.76 -26.06 4.52
C LEU A 326 12.68 -27.52 5.00
N GLN A 327 13.75 -28.30 4.84
CA GLN A 327 13.82 -29.69 5.32
C GLN A 327 13.69 -29.78 6.84
N GLU A 328 14.35 -28.87 7.58
CA GLU A 328 14.21 -28.78 9.03
C GLU A 328 12.77 -28.44 9.44
N LEU A 329 12.14 -27.52 8.71
CA LEU A 329 10.76 -27.13 8.95
C LEU A 329 9.75 -28.26 8.67
N GLN A 330 9.99 -29.06 7.62
CA GLN A 330 9.14 -30.20 7.27
C GLN A 330 9.14 -31.29 8.36
N LYS A 331 10.27 -31.47 9.06
CA LYS A 331 10.41 -32.47 10.14
C LYS A 331 9.61 -32.11 11.40
N LEU A 332 9.20 -30.84 11.56
CA LEU A 332 8.42 -30.41 12.72
C LEU A 332 6.93 -30.68 12.54
N HIS A 333 6.33 -31.40 13.49
CA HIS A 333 4.89 -31.69 13.51
C HIS A 333 4.05 -30.42 13.68
N ILE A 334 2.81 -30.41 13.17
CA ILE A 334 1.93 -29.23 13.15
C ILE A 334 1.41 -28.87 14.56
N SER A 335 1.36 -29.84 15.48
CA SER A 335 0.81 -29.67 16.84
C SER A 335 1.85 -29.36 17.92
N GLU A 336 3.15 -29.42 17.60
CA GLU A 336 4.24 -29.28 18.58
C GLU A 336 5.26 -28.24 18.13
N GLN A 337 5.91 -27.56 19.07
CA GLN A 337 7.01 -26.63 18.82
C GLN A 337 6.66 -25.45 17.88
N ASN A 338 5.43 -24.94 17.97
CA ASN A 338 4.92 -23.83 17.14
C ASN A 338 5.84 -22.61 17.07
N ALA A 339 6.50 -22.26 18.18
CA ALA A 339 7.46 -21.15 18.21
C ALA A 339 8.70 -21.42 17.32
N GLN A 340 9.24 -22.64 17.35
CA GLN A 340 10.37 -23.03 16.51
C GLN A 340 9.96 -23.15 15.04
N ARG A 341 8.77 -23.69 14.77
CA ARG A 341 8.19 -23.75 13.42
C ARG A 341 8.02 -22.34 12.83
N ALA A 342 7.46 -21.40 13.60
CA ALA A 342 7.31 -20.01 13.19
C ALA A 342 8.67 -19.33 12.95
N LYS A 343 9.66 -19.56 13.82
CA LYS A 343 11.04 -19.05 13.66
C LYS A 343 11.70 -19.56 12.38
N LEU A 344 11.61 -20.87 12.10
CA LEU A 344 12.17 -21.48 10.90
C LEU A 344 11.45 -21.01 9.62
N PHE A 345 10.12 -20.86 9.67
CA PHE A 345 9.36 -20.32 8.55
C PHE A 345 9.73 -18.86 8.27
N HIS A 346 9.87 -18.02 9.31
CA HIS A 346 10.37 -16.66 9.16
C HIS A 346 11.78 -16.62 8.54
N LYS A 347 12.67 -17.52 8.99
CA LYS A 347 14.01 -17.68 8.42
C LYS A 347 13.95 -18.06 6.94
N LEU A 348 13.13 -19.04 6.56
CA LEU A 348 12.92 -19.45 5.17
C LEU A 348 12.47 -18.28 4.28
N VAL A 349 11.47 -17.51 4.72
CA VAL A 349 10.99 -16.33 4.00
C VAL A 349 12.09 -15.28 3.85
N THR A 350 12.91 -15.08 4.89
CA THR A 350 14.04 -14.13 4.87
C THR A 350 15.14 -14.57 3.91
N GLU A 351 15.48 -15.86 3.90
CA GLU A 351 16.43 -16.44 2.96
C GLU A 351 15.95 -16.28 1.51
N LEU A 352 14.67 -16.56 1.23
CA LEU A 352 14.06 -16.37 -0.10
C LEU A 352 14.13 -14.92 -0.59
N ARG A 353 13.91 -13.94 0.29
CA ARG A 353 14.03 -12.50 -0.05
C ARG A 353 15.44 -12.12 -0.49
N GLY A 354 16.44 -12.81 0.03
CA GLY A 354 17.85 -12.61 -0.31
C GLY A 354 18.30 -13.29 -1.59
N LEU A 355 17.47 -14.11 -2.26
CA LEU A 355 17.86 -14.82 -3.48
C LEU A 355 17.70 -13.95 -4.74
N SER A 356 18.56 -14.19 -5.74
CA SER A 356 18.38 -13.63 -7.08
C SER A 356 17.25 -14.34 -7.84
N SER A 357 16.80 -13.76 -8.96
CA SER A 357 15.77 -14.40 -9.80
C SER A 357 16.22 -15.78 -10.30
N GLU A 358 17.46 -15.87 -10.77
CA GLU A 358 18.08 -17.10 -11.28
C GLU A 358 18.20 -18.17 -10.19
N ALA A 359 18.53 -17.74 -8.95
CA ALA A 359 18.61 -18.64 -7.81
C ALA A 359 17.23 -19.20 -7.43
N VAL A 360 16.17 -18.38 -7.45
CA VAL A 360 14.80 -18.85 -7.20
C VAL A 360 14.37 -19.85 -8.29
N THR A 361 14.59 -19.54 -9.57
CA THR A 361 14.26 -20.46 -10.68
C THR A 361 14.95 -21.80 -10.54
N SER A 362 16.25 -21.80 -10.26
CA SER A 362 17.05 -23.03 -10.13
C SER A 362 16.65 -23.88 -8.93
N LEU A 363 16.22 -23.26 -7.83
CA LEU A 363 15.86 -23.95 -6.60
C LEU A 363 14.40 -24.37 -6.51
N LEU A 364 13.49 -23.68 -7.21
CA LEU A 364 12.06 -23.90 -7.08
C LEU A 364 11.67 -25.39 -7.24
N PRO A 365 12.17 -26.15 -8.23
CA PRO A 365 11.86 -27.58 -8.34
C PRO A 365 12.24 -28.37 -7.07
N LYS A 366 13.42 -28.11 -6.50
CA LYS A 366 13.90 -28.77 -5.28
C LYS A 366 13.05 -28.38 -4.06
N LEU A 367 12.66 -27.12 -3.94
CA LEU A 367 11.82 -26.65 -2.83
C LEU A 367 10.43 -27.27 -2.88
N ILE A 368 9.85 -27.39 -4.08
CA ILE A 368 8.55 -28.03 -4.29
C ILE A 368 8.61 -29.53 -3.98
N GLU A 369 9.68 -30.21 -4.40
CA GLU A 369 9.91 -31.64 -4.11
C GLU A 369 9.98 -31.90 -2.60
N VAL A 370 10.68 -31.04 -1.84
CA VAL A 370 10.74 -31.17 -0.37
C VAL A 370 9.36 -30.93 0.24
N SER A 371 8.71 -29.80 -0.07
CA SER A 371 7.36 -29.52 0.42
C SER A 371 6.66 -28.45 -0.41
N SER A 372 5.82 -28.87 -1.35
CA SER A 372 4.99 -27.96 -2.14
C SER A 372 4.15 -26.98 -1.30
N PRO A 373 3.40 -27.41 -0.24
CA PRO A 373 2.55 -26.50 0.52
C PRO A 373 3.31 -25.42 1.29
N ILE A 374 4.46 -25.77 1.89
CA ILE A 374 5.28 -24.81 2.65
C ILE A 374 6.00 -23.86 1.70
N THR A 375 6.53 -24.38 0.59
CA THR A 375 7.20 -23.58 -0.45
C THR A 375 6.26 -22.53 -1.03
N LEU A 376 5.03 -22.91 -1.38
CA LEU A 376 4.02 -21.96 -1.88
C LEU A 376 3.70 -20.87 -0.84
N GLN A 377 3.49 -21.24 0.42
CA GLN A 377 3.26 -20.26 1.49
C GLN A 377 4.44 -19.30 1.69
N ALA A 378 5.67 -19.81 1.65
CA ALA A 378 6.88 -19.01 1.85
C ALA A 378 7.11 -18.04 0.68
N LEU A 379 6.93 -18.50 -0.55
CA LEU A 379 7.09 -17.66 -1.75
C LEU A 379 6.02 -16.57 -1.84
N ILE A 380 4.77 -16.87 -1.44
CA ILE A 380 3.71 -15.84 -1.34
C ILE A 380 4.11 -14.78 -0.31
N GLN A 381 4.62 -15.17 0.86
CA GLN A 381 5.02 -14.25 1.93
C GLN A 381 6.36 -13.52 1.69
N CYS A 382 7.13 -13.96 0.69
CA CYS A 382 8.41 -13.37 0.33
C CYS A 382 8.28 -11.88 -0.03
N GLY A 383 7.24 -11.51 -0.79
CA GLY A 383 6.95 -10.10 -1.10
C GLY A 383 8.02 -9.41 -1.96
N GLN A 384 8.83 -10.17 -2.70
CA GLN A 384 9.87 -9.65 -3.60
C GLN A 384 9.59 -10.04 -5.07
N PRO A 385 10.06 -9.24 -6.04
CA PRO A 385 9.86 -9.48 -7.47
C PRO A 385 10.13 -10.89 -7.97
N GLN A 386 11.31 -11.39 -7.65
CA GLN A 386 11.76 -12.72 -8.01
C GLN A 386 10.87 -13.83 -7.46
N CYS A 387 10.24 -13.64 -6.29
CA CYS A 387 9.49 -14.72 -5.65
C CYS A 387 8.16 -14.98 -6.36
N TYR A 388 7.38 -13.95 -6.69
CA TYR A 388 6.04 -14.16 -7.23
C TYR A 388 6.00 -14.42 -8.75
N THR A 389 6.95 -13.87 -9.53
CA THR A 389 6.99 -14.11 -10.98
C THR A 389 7.11 -15.60 -11.26
N HIS A 390 7.98 -16.29 -10.52
CA HIS A 390 8.18 -17.74 -10.65
C HIS A 390 6.98 -18.55 -10.16
N ILE A 391 6.26 -18.10 -9.12
CA ILE A 391 5.04 -18.80 -8.67
C ILE A 391 3.95 -18.79 -9.74
N LEU A 392 3.63 -17.62 -10.32
CA LEU A 392 2.55 -17.52 -11.30
C LEU A 392 2.84 -18.37 -12.55
N GLN A 393 4.09 -18.34 -13.03
CA GLN A 393 4.54 -19.18 -14.14
C GLN A 393 4.48 -20.67 -13.80
N TRP A 394 4.94 -21.06 -12.61
CA TRP A 394 4.89 -22.45 -12.17
C TRP A 394 3.45 -22.97 -12.05
N LEU A 395 2.55 -22.22 -11.42
CA LEU A 395 1.14 -22.59 -11.29
C LEU A 395 0.45 -22.78 -12.66
N LYS A 396 0.80 -21.94 -13.63
CA LYS A 396 0.29 -22.03 -15.00
C LYS A 396 0.82 -23.27 -15.72
N ASN A 397 2.11 -23.55 -15.60
CA ASN A 397 2.76 -24.70 -16.26
C ASN A 397 2.26 -26.04 -15.69
N GLU A 398 2.09 -26.12 -14.37
CA GLU A 398 1.59 -27.32 -13.68
C GLU A 398 0.07 -27.51 -13.83
N ARG A 399 -0.63 -26.59 -14.52
CA ARG A 399 -2.10 -26.58 -14.62
C ARG A 399 -2.74 -26.72 -13.24
N ALA A 400 -2.24 -25.94 -12.29
CA ALA A 400 -2.71 -25.95 -10.92
C ALA A 400 -4.21 -25.62 -10.85
N ASN A 401 -4.84 -25.95 -9.71
CA ASN A 401 -6.25 -25.66 -9.48
C ASN A 401 -6.55 -24.17 -9.77
N PRO A 402 -7.56 -23.85 -10.61
CA PRO A 402 -7.91 -22.46 -10.93
C PRO A 402 -8.12 -21.56 -9.70
N LEU A 403 -8.68 -22.10 -8.60
CA LEU A 403 -8.86 -21.37 -7.34
C LEU A 403 -7.53 -20.96 -6.70
N LEU A 404 -6.50 -21.81 -6.84
CA LEU A 404 -5.15 -21.50 -6.33
C LEU A 404 -4.50 -20.41 -7.19
N ILE A 405 -4.65 -20.49 -8.52
CA ILE A 405 -4.17 -19.45 -9.44
C ILE A 405 -4.83 -18.11 -9.08
N ASP A 406 -6.15 -18.10 -8.97
CA ASP A 406 -6.94 -16.93 -8.61
C ASP A 406 -6.48 -16.28 -7.29
N ALA A 407 -6.33 -17.08 -6.23
CA ALA A 407 -5.91 -16.61 -4.92
C ALA A 407 -4.49 -16.02 -4.95
N VAL A 408 -3.55 -16.69 -5.62
CA VAL A 408 -2.17 -16.20 -5.73
C VAL A 408 -2.12 -14.94 -6.57
N THR A 409 -2.80 -14.88 -7.71
CA THR A 409 -2.89 -13.66 -8.55
C THR A 409 -3.42 -12.47 -7.74
N TYR A 410 -4.46 -12.68 -6.93
CA TYR A 410 -4.99 -11.66 -6.04
C TYR A 410 -3.96 -11.17 -5.02
N LEU A 411 -3.26 -12.09 -4.34
CA LEU A 411 -2.24 -11.71 -3.35
C LEU A 411 -1.06 -10.96 -3.99
N VAL A 412 -0.59 -11.40 -5.16
CA VAL A 412 0.50 -10.75 -5.89
C VAL A 412 0.15 -9.33 -6.31
N ALA A 413 -1.12 -9.08 -6.67
CA ALA A 413 -1.59 -7.74 -7.03
C ALA A 413 -1.61 -6.73 -5.87
N LEU A 414 -1.62 -7.21 -4.62
CA LEU A 414 -1.62 -6.36 -3.43
C LEU A 414 -0.20 -5.94 -3.00
N ILE A 415 0.84 -6.47 -3.65
CA ILE A 415 2.22 -6.08 -3.37
C ILE A 415 2.47 -4.66 -3.92
N PRO A 416 3.00 -3.72 -3.10
CA PRO A 416 3.32 -2.36 -3.55
C PRO A 416 4.31 -2.32 -4.72
N GLU A 417 4.36 -1.18 -5.41
CA GLU A 417 5.35 -0.84 -6.44
C GLU A 417 5.53 -1.95 -7.51
N PRO A 418 4.46 -2.32 -8.23
CA PRO A 418 4.55 -3.36 -9.25
C PRO A 418 5.35 -2.92 -10.47
N SER A 419 6.06 -3.89 -11.09
CA SER A 419 6.71 -3.69 -12.39
C SER A 419 5.70 -3.80 -13.54
N ALA A 420 6.07 -3.28 -14.72
CA ALA A 420 5.26 -3.42 -15.94
C ALA A 420 5.01 -4.89 -16.30
N GLU A 421 6.03 -5.74 -16.17
CA GLU A 421 5.90 -7.19 -16.36
C GLU A 421 4.84 -7.80 -15.43
N ARG A 422 4.79 -7.38 -14.16
CA ARG A 422 3.81 -7.87 -13.19
C ARG A 422 2.39 -7.44 -13.58
N LEU A 423 2.21 -6.19 -14.01
CA LEU A 423 0.94 -5.70 -14.52
C LEU A 423 0.46 -6.56 -15.71
N ARG A 424 1.35 -6.82 -16.66
CA ARG A 424 1.07 -7.63 -17.85
C ARG A 424 0.70 -9.07 -17.50
N GLU A 425 1.40 -9.71 -16.57
CA GLU A 425 1.09 -11.09 -16.15
C GLU A 425 -0.27 -11.20 -15.46
N VAL A 426 -0.60 -10.26 -14.56
CA VAL A 426 -1.91 -10.23 -13.89
C VAL A 426 -3.03 -9.94 -14.90
N PHE A 427 -2.80 -9.04 -15.85
CA PHE A 427 -3.77 -8.77 -16.92
C PHE A 427 -4.02 -10.01 -17.78
N ASN A 428 -2.97 -10.69 -18.23
CA ASN A 428 -3.07 -11.92 -19.01
C ASN A 428 -3.81 -13.02 -18.22
N THR A 429 -3.51 -13.16 -16.94
CA THR A 429 -4.18 -14.14 -16.07
C THR A 429 -5.68 -13.83 -15.93
N ALA A 430 -6.04 -12.57 -15.72
CA ALA A 430 -7.43 -12.13 -15.62
C ALA A 430 -8.21 -12.39 -16.92
N ARG A 431 -7.60 -12.15 -18.09
CA ARG A 431 -8.22 -12.44 -19.39
C ARG A 431 -8.51 -13.91 -19.61
N VAL A 432 -7.62 -14.79 -19.13
CA VAL A 432 -7.74 -16.26 -19.31
C VAL A 432 -8.69 -16.86 -18.28
N GLN A 433 -8.56 -16.51 -17.00
CA GLN A 433 -9.39 -17.09 -15.93
C GLN A 433 -10.80 -16.49 -15.90
N GLN A 434 -10.94 -15.21 -16.23
CA GLN A 434 -12.17 -14.43 -16.13
C GLN A 434 -12.90 -14.58 -14.77
N SER A 435 -12.14 -14.84 -13.71
CA SER A 435 -12.66 -15.06 -12.37
C SER A 435 -12.85 -13.72 -11.64
N ARG A 436 -13.75 -13.71 -10.65
CA ARG A 436 -13.94 -12.52 -9.78
C ARG A 436 -12.63 -12.09 -9.15
N LEU A 437 -11.87 -13.04 -8.58
CA LEU A 437 -10.61 -12.74 -7.89
C LEU A 437 -9.58 -12.14 -8.85
N THR A 438 -9.37 -12.70 -10.04
CA THR A 438 -8.36 -12.17 -10.97
C THR A 438 -8.69 -10.78 -11.50
N PHE A 439 -9.98 -10.47 -11.68
CA PHE A 439 -10.42 -9.14 -12.09
C PHE A 439 -10.26 -8.09 -10.98
N TYR A 440 -10.59 -8.42 -9.72
CA TYR A 440 -10.28 -7.52 -8.61
C TYR A 440 -8.76 -7.39 -8.40
N ALA A 441 -7.99 -8.47 -8.60
CA ALA A 441 -6.54 -8.42 -8.61
C ALA A 441 -6.02 -7.40 -9.64
N LEU A 442 -6.54 -7.45 -10.87
CA LEU A 442 -6.21 -6.48 -11.91
C LEU A 442 -6.53 -5.04 -11.46
N SER A 443 -7.66 -4.80 -10.79
CA SER A 443 -8.02 -3.47 -10.27
C SER A 443 -7.00 -2.95 -9.25
N HIS A 444 -6.57 -3.79 -8.30
CA HIS A 444 -5.56 -3.42 -7.31
C HIS A 444 -4.19 -3.20 -7.95
N MET A 445 -3.85 -4.03 -8.95
CA MET A 445 -2.61 -3.91 -9.70
C MET A 445 -2.50 -2.57 -10.42
N ILE A 446 -3.56 -2.15 -11.12
CA ILE A 446 -3.63 -0.87 -11.84
C ILE A 446 -3.42 0.30 -10.87
N ASN A 447 -4.17 0.33 -9.77
CA ASN A 447 -4.09 1.42 -8.78
C ASN A 447 -2.70 1.48 -8.12
N ASN A 448 -2.07 0.33 -7.85
CA ASN A 448 -0.73 0.27 -7.29
C ASN A 448 0.35 0.67 -8.31
N TYR A 449 0.21 0.27 -9.58
CA TYR A 449 1.14 0.60 -10.66
C TYR A 449 1.14 2.09 -10.99
N HIS A 450 -0.03 2.71 -11.03
CA HIS A 450 -0.18 4.15 -11.30
C HIS A 450 0.44 5.04 -10.21
N LYS A 451 0.46 4.59 -8.96
CA LYS A 451 1.11 5.33 -7.86
C LYS A 451 2.62 5.52 -8.08
N THR A 452 3.30 4.55 -8.70
CA THR A 452 4.73 4.65 -9.02
C THR A 452 5.01 5.15 -10.43
N ASN A 453 4.05 4.96 -11.35
CA ASN A 453 4.14 5.38 -12.74
C ASN A 453 2.91 6.25 -13.06
N PRO A 454 2.92 7.54 -12.65
CA PRO A 454 1.75 8.41 -12.79
C PRO A 454 1.46 8.82 -14.25
N THR A 455 2.39 8.54 -15.16
CA THR A 455 2.27 8.82 -16.59
C THR A 455 1.62 7.67 -17.35
N TRP A 456 1.05 7.99 -18.52
CA TRP A 456 0.47 7.00 -19.41
C TRP A 456 1.48 5.91 -19.80
N THR A 457 0.98 4.68 -19.98
CA THR A 457 1.73 3.54 -20.52
C THR A 457 0.85 2.77 -21.49
N GLN A 458 1.45 2.13 -22.50
CA GLN A 458 0.73 1.35 -23.49
C GLN A 458 -0.06 0.19 -22.84
N ASP A 459 0.49 -0.42 -21.79
CA ASP A 459 -0.16 -1.52 -21.06
C ASP A 459 -1.49 -1.07 -20.43
N LEU A 460 -1.53 0.13 -19.83
CA LEU A 460 -2.76 0.66 -19.21
C LEU A 460 -3.84 1.00 -20.25
N LEU A 461 -3.45 1.51 -21.42
CA LEU A 461 -4.39 1.79 -22.51
C LEU A 461 -5.01 0.50 -23.06
N GLU A 462 -4.21 -0.54 -23.28
CA GLU A 462 -4.70 -1.84 -23.73
C GLU A 462 -5.68 -2.46 -22.71
N ILE A 463 -5.40 -2.30 -21.42
CA ILE A 463 -6.32 -2.73 -20.36
C ILE A 463 -7.62 -1.94 -20.43
N ALA A 464 -7.56 -0.61 -20.57
CA ALA A 464 -8.74 0.24 -20.67
C ALA A 464 -9.60 -0.13 -21.90
N ASP A 465 -8.97 -0.39 -23.04
CA ASP A 465 -9.63 -0.85 -24.26
C ASP A 465 -10.33 -2.20 -24.04
N TYR A 466 -9.62 -3.17 -23.47
CA TYR A 466 -10.19 -4.47 -23.13
C TYR A 466 -11.40 -4.35 -22.21
N LEU A 467 -11.30 -3.58 -21.11
CA LEU A 467 -12.41 -3.39 -20.17
C LEU A 467 -13.61 -2.70 -20.85
N SER A 468 -13.37 -1.72 -21.71
CA SER A 468 -14.42 -1.06 -22.50
C SER A 468 -15.10 -2.02 -23.48
N GLU A 469 -14.35 -2.93 -24.11
CA GLU A 469 -14.89 -3.96 -25.00
C GLU A 469 -15.76 -4.95 -24.24
N GLN A 470 -15.37 -5.36 -23.03
CA GLN A 470 -16.14 -6.32 -22.22
C GLN A 470 -17.50 -5.77 -21.76
N ILE A 471 -17.64 -4.47 -21.55
CA ILE A 471 -18.94 -3.86 -21.23
C ILE A 471 -19.73 -3.45 -22.48
N GLY A 472 -19.07 -3.32 -23.63
CA GLY A 472 -19.71 -2.87 -24.87
C GLY A 472 -20.26 -1.44 -24.77
N ASN A 473 -21.06 -1.04 -25.76
CA ASN A 473 -21.63 0.31 -25.79
C ASN A 473 -22.80 0.51 -24.82
N ASP A 474 -23.55 -0.54 -24.49
CA ASP A 474 -24.81 -0.44 -23.75
C ASP A 474 -24.96 -1.50 -22.65
N CYS A 475 -23.89 -2.20 -22.26
CA CYS A 475 -23.88 -3.20 -21.19
C CYS A 475 -24.85 -4.38 -21.40
N THR A 476 -25.12 -4.75 -22.66
CA THR A 476 -26.03 -5.86 -23.03
C THR A 476 -25.35 -7.22 -23.21
N GLY A 477 -24.04 -7.30 -22.98
CA GLY A 477 -23.25 -8.53 -23.10
C GLY A 477 -23.54 -9.58 -22.02
N ASN A 478 -22.52 -10.38 -21.68
CA ASN A 478 -22.64 -11.39 -20.61
C ASN A 478 -22.94 -10.71 -19.27
N LYS A 479 -24.13 -10.94 -18.71
CA LYS A 479 -24.62 -10.26 -17.50
C LYS A 479 -23.67 -10.35 -16.31
N ASP A 480 -23.13 -11.54 -16.03
CA ASP A 480 -22.24 -11.78 -14.89
C ASP A 480 -20.87 -11.12 -15.10
N LEU A 481 -20.32 -11.20 -16.31
CA LEU A 481 -19.04 -10.58 -16.66
C LEU A 481 -19.17 -9.05 -16.70
N THR A 482 -20.17 -8.51 -17.40
CA THR A 482 -20.43 -7.06 -17.47
C THR A 482 -20.61 -6.48 -16.07
N TYR A 483 -21.38 -7.13 -15.19
CA TYR A 483 -21.51 -6.71 -13.80
C TYR A 483 -20.14 -6.65 -13.10
N LEU A 484 -19.34 -7.72 -13.19
CA LEU A 484 -18.00 -7.77 -12.60
C LEU A 484 -17.08 -6.66 -13.12
N ILE A 485 -17.04 -6.44 -14.44
CA ILE A 485 -16.21 -5.39 -15.05
C ILE A 485 -16.63 -4.00 -14.58
N LEU A 486 -17.92 -3.72 -14.43
CA LEU A 486 -18.38 -2.44 -13.87
C LEU A 486 -17.92 -2.25 -12.41
N ARG A 487 -17.88 -3.31 -11.60
CA ARG A 487 -17.34 -3.23 -10.23
C ARG A 487 -15.83 -2.92 -10.24
N VAL A 488 -15.09 -3.55 -11.15
CA VAL A 488 -13.65 -3.31 -11.40
C VAL A 488 -13.40 -1.87 -11.84
N ILE A 489 -14.18 -1.37 -12.81
CA ILE A 489 -14.08 0.01 -13.30
C ILE A 489 -14.25 1.00 -12.15
N GLY A 490 -15.21 0.79 -11.26
CA GLY A 490 -15.37 1.67 -10.11
C GLY A 490 -14.25 1.60 -9.06
N ASN A 491 -13.37 0.59 -9.09
CA ASN A 491 -12.15 0.59 -8.29
C ASN A 491 -11.05 1.44 -8.94
N ILE A 492 -10.93 1.38 -10.26
CA ILE A 492 -9.87 2.04 -11.04
C ILE A 492 -10.27 3.41 -11.59
N GLY A 493 -11.49 3.88 -11.33
CA GLY A 493 -12.08 5.08 -11.94
C GLY A 493 -11.16 6.29 -11.92
N LYS A 494 -10.63 6.66 -10.74
CA LYS A 494 -9.70 7.78 -10.58
C LYS A 494 -8.45 7.66 -11.43
N THR A 495 -7.87 6.46 -11.47
CA THR A 495 -6.64 6.17 -12.22
C THR A 495 -6.92 6.20 -13.72
N MET A 496 -8.00 5.58 -14.17
CA MET A 496 -8.31 5.48 -15.60
C MET A 496 -8.78 6.79 -16.20
N GLU A 497 -9.48 7.64 -15.45
CA GLU A 497 -9.92 8.96 -15.92
C GLU A 497 -8.73 9.89 -16.22
N GLN A 498 -7.69 9.86 -15.38
CA GLN A 498 -6.45 10.61 -15.63
C GLN A 498 -5.72 10.14 -16.90
N LEU A 499 -6.05 8.96 -17.42
CA LEU A 499 -5.38 8.32 -18.56
C LEU A 499 -6.21 8.42 -19.84
N THR A 500 -7.52 8.14 -19.77
CA THR A 500 -8.41 8.10 -20.94
C THR A 500 -9.88 8.34 -20.56
N PRO A 501 -10.60 9.21 -21.31
CA PRO A 501 -12.04 9.43 -21.10
C PRO A 501 -12.92 8.30 -21.66
N LYS A 502 -12.33 7.34 -22.41
CA LYS A 502 -13.07 6.29 -23.12
C LYS A 502 -13.93 5.43 -22.19
N LEU A 503 -13.37 5.02 -21.05
CA LEU A 503 -14.08 4.21 -20.06
C LEU A 503 -15.27 4.98 -19.46
N THR A 504 -15.08 6.24 -19.10
CA THR A 504 -16.15 7.10 -18.59
C THR A 504 -17.28 7.23 -19.61
N SER A 505 -16.96 7.47 -20.88
CA SER A 505 -17.95 7.54 -21.95
C SER A 505 -18.75 6.23 -22.09
N SER A 506 -18.08 5.07 -22.10
CA SER A 506 -18.74 3.77 -22.17
C SER A 506 -19.64 3.50 -20.96
N VAL A 507 -19.20 3.85 -19.75
CA VAL A 507 -20.02 3.74 -18.52
C VAL A 507 -21.25 4.64 -18.60
N LEU A 508 -21.12 5.89 -19.07
CA LEU A 508 -22.27 6.80 -19.21
C LEU A 508 -23.31 6.29 -20.20
N LYS A 509 -22.89 5.65 -21.30
CA LYS A 509 -23.84 4.98 -22.21
C LYS A 509 -24.58 3.84 -21.52
N CYS A 510 -23.91 3.05 -20.68
CA CYS A 510 -24.57 2.01 -19.88
C CYS A 510 -25.57 2.59 -18.86
N VAL A 511 -25.31 3.75 -18.26
CA VAL A 511 -26.26 4.42 -17.35
C VAL A 511 -27.52 4.88 -18.08
N ARG A 512 -27.34 5.43 -19.29
CA ARG A 512 -28.42 5.92 -20.17
C ARG A 512 -29.28 4.78 -20.76
N SER A 513 -28.72 3.57 -20.90
CA SER A 513 -29.43 2.43 -21.49
C SER A 513 -30.46 1.82 -20.53
N GLU A 514 -31.62 1.47 -21.08
CA GLU A 514 -32.68 0.74 -20.37
C GLU A 514 -32.65 -0.77 -20.65
N GLN A 515 -31.85 -1.22 -21.61
CA GLN A 515 -31.76 -2.61 -22.05
C GLN A 515 -31.17 -3.57 -20.98
N PRO A 516 -30.10 -3.21 -20.23
CA PRO A 516 -29.53 -4.10 -19.23
C PRO A 516 -30.46 -4.32 -18.06
N SER A 517 -30.24 -5.41 -17.31
CA SER A 517 -30.95 -5.63 -16.04
C SER A 517 -30.70 -4.48 -15.05
N LEU A 518 -31.65 -4.22 -14.15
CA LEU A 518 -31.54 -3.18 -13.12
C LEU A 518 -30.23 -3.26 -12.32
N VAL A 519 -29.78 -4.48 -12.01
CA VAL A 519 -28.53 -4.73 -11.29
C VAL A 519 -27.30 -4.20 -12.06
N ILE A 520 -27.29 -4.36 -13.39
CA ILE A 520 -26.23 -3.84 -14.26
C ILE A 520 -26.32 -2.32 -14.38
N GLN A 521 -27.52 -1.76 -14.54
CA GLN A 521 -27.72 -0.31 -14.60
C GLN A 521 -27.21 0.37 -13.32
N LYS A 522 -27.52 -0.21 -12.14
CA LYS A 522 -26.98 0.26 -10.86
C LYS A 522 -25.48 0.08 -10.74
N ALA A 523 -24.93 -1.05 -11.20
CA ALA A 523 -23.49 -1.26 -11.22
C ALA A 523 -22.77 -0.23 -12.10
N ALA A 524 -23.38 0.20 -13.21
CA ALA A 524 -22.85 1.25 -14.07
C ALA A 524 -22.82 2.61 -13.37
N ILE A 525 -23.90 2.98 -12.65
CA ILE A 525 -23.89 4.19 -11.81
C ILE A 525 -22.78 4.09 -10.76
N GLN A 526 -22.69 2.95 -10.06
CA GLN A 526 -21.69 2.71 -9.03
C GLN A 526 -20.24 2.61 -9.55
N ALA A 527 -20.04 2.45 -10.87
CA ALA A 527 -18.73 2.49 -11.50
C ALA A 527 -18.14 3.92 -11.53
N LEU A 528 -18.98 4.94 -11.39
CA LEU A 528 -18.56 6.35 -11.38
C LEU A 528 -18.01 6.81 -10.00
N ARG A 529 -18.11 5.98 -8.95
CA ARG A 529 -17.83 6.36 -7.54
C ARG A 529 -16.44 6.94 -7.25
N LYS A 530 -15.46 6.69 -8.11
CA LYS A 530 -14.07 7.17 -7.98
C LYS A 530 -13.65 8.10 -9.12
N MET A 531 -14.56 8.39 -10.05
CA MET A 531 -14.31 9.33 -11.14
C MET A 531 -14.69 10.73 -10.69
N GLU A 532 -14.13 11.74 -11.35
CA GLU A 532 -14.51 13.13 -11.20
C GLU A 532 -15.91 13.34 -11.78
N LEU A 533 -16.76 14.02 -11.02
CA LEU A 533 -18.14 14.33 -11.44
C LEU A 533 -18.13 15.56 -12.35
N SER A 534 -17.67 15.39 -13.58
CA SER A 534 -17.75 16.41 -14.63
C SER A 534 -19.19 16.85 -14.89
N ASP A 535 -19.37 18.00 -15.55
CA ASP A 535 -20.69 18.57 -15.85
C ASP A 535 -21.59 17.57 -16.61
N GLU A 536 -21.03 16.82 -17.58
CA GLU A 536 -21.76 15.77 -18.30
C GLU A 536 -22.21 14.64 -17.35
N VAL A 537 -21.32 14.18 -16.48
CA VAL A 537 -21.63 13.09 -15.53
C VAL A 537 -22.72 13.54 -14.57
N ARG A 538 -22.63 14.76 -14.03
CA ARG A 538 -23.65 15.33 -13.13
C ARG A 538 -25.00 15.46 -13.83
N GLU A 539 -25.01 15.91 -15.07
CA GLU A 539 -26.23 16.00 -15.87
C GLU A 539 -26.87 14.62 -16.06
N VAL A 540 -26.11 13.60 -16.45
CA VAL A 540 -26.64 12.23 -16.63
C VAL A 540 -27.21 11.66 -15.33
N LEU A 541 -26.50 11.85 -14.21
CA LEU A 541 -26.96 11.39 -12.90
C LEU A 541 -28.25 12.12 -12.47
N LEU A 542 -28.31 13.44 -12.67
CA LEU A 542 -29.48 14.23 -12.36
C LEU A 542 -30.68 13.79 -13.21
N GLN A 543 -30.52 13.65 -14.53
CA GLN A 543 -31.59 13.17 -15.41
C GLN A 543 -32.07 11.77 -15.02
N THR A 544 -31.13 10.88 -14.65
CA THR A 544 -31.47 9.52 -14.18
C THR A 544 -32.27 9.56 -12.88
N PHE A 545 -31.94 10.47 -11.95
CA PHE A 545 -32.70 10.66 -10.72
C PHE A 545 -34.09 11.26 -10.97
N LEU A 546 -34.21 12.21 -11.89
CA LEU A 546 -35.46 12.91 -12.17
C LEU A 546 -36.45 12.12 -13.05
N ASN A 547 -36.00 11.07 -13.74
CA ASN A 547 -36.86 10.22 -14.55
C ASN A 547 -37.81 9.38 -13.66
N ASP A 548 -39.08 9.78 -13.58
CA ASP A 548 -40.12 9.13 -12.78
C ASP A 548 -40.51 7.73 -13.26
N THR A 549 -40.27 7.42 -14.54
CA THR A 549 -40.46 6.08 -15.12
C THR A 549 -39.37 5.08 -14.70
N SER A 550 -38.22 5.56 -14.21
CA SER A 550 -37.14 4.70 -13.76
C SER A 550 -37.43 4.07 -12.39
N PRO A 551 -37.02 2.81 -12.13
CA PRO A 551 -37.17 2.18 -10.82
C PRO A 551 -36.52 3.02 -9.70
N GLY A 552 -37.19 3.09 -8.54
CA GLY A 552 -36.74 3.89 -7.39
C GLY A 552 -35.28 3.63 -6.99
N ASP A 553 -34.85 2.37 -6.98
CA ASP A 553 -33.47 1.98 -6.63
C ASP A 553 -32.42 2.56 -7.59
N LYS A 554 -32.74 2.62 -8.90
CA LYS A 554 -31.85 3.23 -9.91
C LYS A 554 -31.75 4.74 -9.66
N ARG A 555 -32.89 5.38 -9.40
CA ARG A 555 -32.96 6.82 -9.12
C ARG A 555 -32.18 7.16 -7.85
N LEU A 556 -32.31 6.38 -6.79
CA LEU A 556 -31.58 6.55 -5.54
C LEU A 556 -30.08 6.30 -5.68
N ALA A 557 -29.67 5.31 -6.49
CA ALA A 557 -28.25 5.11 -6.80
C ALA A 557 -27.66 6.33 -7.52
N ALA A 558 -28.39 6.92 -8.48
CA ALA A 558 -27.96 8.12 -9.19
C ALA A 558 -27.91 9.35 -8.27
N TYR A 559 -28.91 9.52 -7.41
CA TYR A 559 -28.94 10.57 -6.38
C TYR A 559 -27.72 10.49 -5.46
N LEU A 560 -27.44 9.32 -4.87
CA LEU A 560 -26.30 9.16 -3.96
C LEU A 560 -24.96 9.43 -4.65
N MET A 561 -24.83 9.05 -5.92
CA MET A 561 -23.63 9.35 -6.72
C MET A 561 -23.48 10.87 -6.93
N LEU A 562 -24.55 11.55 -7.33
CA LEU A 562 -24.57 13.00 -7.57
C LEU A 562 -24.27 13.81 -6.30
N MET A 563 -24.81 13.38 -5.15
CA MET A 563 -24.62 14.04 -3.86
C MET A 563 -23.18 13.97 -3.32
N GLY A 564 -22.28 13.22 -3.96
CA GLY A 564 -20.86 13.23 -3.62
C GLY A 564 -20.15 14.55 -3.92
N SER A 565 -20.55 15.26 -4.99
CA SER A 565 -20.05 16.60 -5.34
C SER A 565 -21.06 17.35 -6.22
N PRO A 566 -22.23 17.73 -5.70
CA PRO A 566 -23.28 18.39 -6.46
C PRO A 566 -23.00 19.89 -6.64
N SER A 567 -23.55 20.50 -7.70
CA SER A 567 -23.61 21.96 -7.81
C SER A 567 -24.85 22.54 -7.14
N GLN A 568 -24.85 23.87 -6.92
CA GLN A 568 -26.02 24.59 -6.42
C GLN A 568 -27.27 24.34 -7.29
N SER A 569 -27.12 24.26 -8.62
CA SER A 569 -28.22 24.00 -9.56
C SER A 569 -28.82 22.61 -9.36
N ASP A 570 -27.97 21.61 -9.13
CA ASP A 570 -28.37 20.22 -8.87
C ASP A 570 -29.22 20.14 -7.59
N ILE A 571 -28.72 20.71 -6.50
CA ILE A 571 -29.42 20.74 -5.20
C ILE A 571 -30.75 21.52 -5.29
N SER A 572 -30.77 22.65 -6.00
CA SER A 572 -31.97 23.47 -6.18
C SER A 572 -33.07 22.69 -6.90
N LYS A 573 -32.73 21.98 -7.99
CA LYS A 573 -33.69 21.14 -8.72
C LYS A 573 -34.21 19.98 -7.87
N ILE A 574 -33.31 19.28 -7.15
CA ILE A 574 -33.69 18.17 -6.27
C ILE A 574 -34.67 18.65 -5.19
N THR A 575 -34.34 19.72 -4.47
CA THR A 575 -35.14 20.24 -3.37
C THR A 575 -36.48 20.84 -3.82
N GLN A 576 -36.55 21.45 -5.00
CA GLN A 576 -37.80 21.98 -5.57
C GLN A 576 -38.77 20.87 -6.00
N LEU A 577 -38.25 19.76 -6.53
CA LEU A 577 -39.08 18.65 -7.05
C LEU A 577 -39.44 17.62 -5.96
N LEU A 578 -38.65 17.52 -4.89
CA LEU A 578 -38.85 16.56 -3.81
C LEU A 578 -40.27 16.58 -3.19
N PRO A 579 -40.92 17.74 -2.92
CA PRO A 579 -42.29 17.76 -2.42
C PRO A 579 -43.33 17.14 -3.36
N ARG A 580 -43.03 17.08 -4.67
CA ARG A 580 -43.91 16.54 -5.72
C ARG A 580 -43.59 15.09 -6.08
N GLU A 581 -42.59 14.49 -5.46
CA GLU A 581 -42.20 13.10 -5.69
C GLU A 581 -43.38 12.15 -5.40
N GLN A 582 -43.65 11.21 -6.30
CA GLN A 582 -44.75 10.26 -6.14
C GLN A 582 -44.27 8.95 -5.52
N ASN A 583 -43.00 8.59 -5.73
CA ASN A 583 -42.43 7.40 -5.12
C ASN A 583 -42.06 7.70 -3.66
N GLU A 584 -42.88 7.20 -2.73
CA GLU A 584 -42.66 7.41 -1.29
C GLU A 584 -41.32 6.87 -0.79
N GLN A 585 -40.79 5.79 -1.38
CA GLN A 585 -39.47 5.28 -1.02
C GLN A 585 -38.37 6.28 -1.37
N VAL A 586 -38.42 6.84 -2.59
CA VAL A 586 -37.47 7.87 -3.04
C VAL A 586 -37.60 9.13 -2.18
N LYS A 587 -38.83 9.60 -1.95
CA LYS A 587 -39.13 10.81 -1.16
C LYS A 587 -38.54 10.73 0.25
N ASN A 588 -38.80 9.64 0.96
CA ASN A 588 -38.34 9.46 2.34
C ASN A 588 -36.82 9.33 2.44
N PHE A 589 -36.21 8.61 1.49
CA PHE A 589 -34.77 8.45 1.47
C PHE A 589 -34.07 9.80 1.26
N VAL A 590 -34.47 10.55 0.23
CA VAL A 590 -33.87 11.85 -0.10
C VAL A 590 -34.09 12.86 1.03
N ALA A 591 -35.30 12.92 1.60
CA ALA A 591 -35.60 13.82 2.71
C ALA A 591 -34.77 13.51 3.96
N SER A 592 -34.63 12.23 4.32
CA SER A 592 -33.80 11.83 5.46
C SER A 592 -32.31 12.06 5.23
N HIS A 593 -31.81 11.84 4.01
CA HIS A 593 -30.42 12.14 3.67
C HIS A 593 -30.11 13.64 3.74
N ILE A 594 -30.99 14.50 3.21
CA ILE A 594 -30.83 15.96 3.32
C ILE A 594 -30.89 16.40 4.79
N ALA A 595 -31.80 15.84 5.59
CA ALA A 595 -31.86 16.13 7.02
C ALA A 595 -30.57 15.73 7.76
N ASN A 596 -29.93 14.61 7.39
CA ASN A 596 -28.65 14.20 7.94
C ASN A 596 -27.52 15.18 7.60
N ILE A 597 -27.50 15.72 6.38
CA ILE A 597 -26.54 16.75 5.94
C ILE A 597 -26.68 18.01 6.81
N LEU A 598 -27.92 18.51 6.98
CA LEU A 598 -28.20 19.71 7.77
C LEU A 598 -27.79 19.56 9.24
N ASN A 599 -27.94 18.36 9.81
CA ASN A 599 -27.63 18.07 11.21
C ASN A 599 -26.20 17.56 11.45
N SER A 600 -25.35 17.48 10.42
CA SER A 600 -24.00 16.91 10.56
C SER A 600 -23.04 17.83 11.33
N GLU A 601 -22.28 17.24 12.28
CA GLU A 601 -21.13 17.87 12.95
C GLU A 601 -19.80 17.66 12.17
N ASP A 602 -19.86 17.02 10.99
CA ASP A 602 -18.68 16.80 10.16
C ASP A 602 -18.26 18.09 9.45
N LEU A 603 -17.01 18.50 9.64
CA LEU A 603 -16.44 19.71 9.03
C LEU A 603 -16.39 19.62 7.50
N TYR A 604 -16.33 18.41 6.93
CA TYR A 604 -16.24 18.20 5.48
C TYR A 604 -17.60 18.22 4.78
N VAL A 605 -18.70 18.20 5.54
CA VAL A 605 -20.06 18.29 5.00
C VAL A 605 -20.55 19.74 5.00
N GLN A 606 -19.79 20.70 5.55
CA GLN A 606 -20.23 22.09 5.70
C GLN A 606 -20.48 22.79 4.36
N ASP A 607 -19.66 22.54 3.35
CA ASP A 607 -19.88 23.10 2.01
C ASP A 607 -21.19 22.59 1.42
N LEU A 608 -21.40 21.27 1.45
CA LEU A 608 -22.65 20.65 0.99
C LEU A 608 -23.86 21.13 1.80
N LYS A 609 -23.71 21.30 3.12
CA LYS A 609 -24.74 21.85 4.00
C LYS A 609 -25.13 23.27 3.59
N SER A 610 -24.15 24.13 3.26
CA SER A 610 -24.43 25.50 2.80
C SER A 610 -25.24 25.52 1.49
N LEU A 611 -24.92 24.63 0.53
CA LEU A 611 -25.66 24.52 -0.73
C LEU A 611 -27.12 24.10 -0.48
N VAL A 612 -27.33 23.16 0.44
CA VAL A 612 -28.65 22.68 0.86
C VAL A 612 -29.44 23.77 1.58
N GLU A 613 -28.83 24.48 2.53
CA GLU A 613 -29.47 25.59 3.26
C GLU A 613 -29.94 26.69 2.30
N GLU A 614 -29.12 27.04 1.31
CA GLU A 614 -29.48 28.03 0.29
C GLU A 614 -30.66 27.57 -0.56
N ALA A 615 -30.63 26.31 -1.04
CA ALA A 615 -31.70 25.76 -1.87
C ALA A 615 -33.05 25.65 -1.13
N LEU A 616 -33.00 25.34 0.18
CA LEU A 616 -34.19 25.24 1.03
C LEU A 616 -34.80 26.60 1.41
N LYS A 617 -34.17 27.74 1.10
CA LYS A 617 -34.88 29.04 1.20
C LYS A 617 -36.09 29.12 0.28
N GLN A 618 -36.09 28.35 -0.80
CA GLN A 618 -37.10 28.36 -1.86
C GLN A 618 -37.99 27.10 -1.86
N SER A 619 -37.78 26.17 -0.93
CA SER A 619 -38.53 24.90 -0.84
C SER A 619 -38.65 24.42 0.60
N GLN A 620 -39.43 23.37 0.86
CA GLN A 620 -39.54 22.75 2.19
C GLN A 620 -39.23 21.26 2.12
N LEU A 621 -38.60 20.74 3.17
CA LEU A 621 -38.39 19.31 3.31
C LEU A 621 -39.70 18.60 3.68
N PRO A 622 -40.07 17.51 2.99
CA PRO A 622 -41.24 16.73 3.38
C PRO A 622 -41.02 16.02 4.72
N THR A 623 -42.12 15.71 5.40
CA THR A 623 -42.07 14.97 6.68
C THR A 623 -41.69 13.51 6.42
N VAL A 624 -40.66 13.03 7.11
CA VAL A 624 -40.20 11.64 6.99
C VAL A 624 -41.17 10.70 7.73
N MET A 625 -41.64 9.67 7.03
CA MET A 625 -42.58 8.66 7.52
C MET A 625 -41.90 7.55 8.36
N ASP A 626 -42.69 6.57 8.82
CA ASP A 626 -42.23 5.48 9.71
C ASP A 626 -41.02 4.71 9.11
N PHE A 627 -39.96 4.63 9.91
CA PHE A 627 -38.69 4.01 9.54
C PHE A 627 -38.78 2.51 9.27
N LYS A 628 -39.86 1.84 9.69
CA LYS A 628 -40.01 0.39 9.53
C LYS A 628 -40.40 -0.05 8.11
N LYS A 629 -40.93 0.87 7.29
CA LYS A 629 -41.48 0.54 5.95
C LYS A 629 -40.95 1.41 4.82
N PHE A 630 -40.29 2.52 5.14
CA PHE A 630 -39.79 3.46 4.14
C PHE A 630 -38.27 3.56 4.15
N SER A 631 -37.73 3.77 2.95
CA SER A 631 -36.30 3.94 2.70
C SER A 631 -35.76 5.14 3.45
N ARG A 632 -34.58 4.98 4.04
CA ARG A 632 -34.01 5.96 4.96
C ARG A 632 -32.49 5.96 4.95
N SER A 633 -31.93 7.15 5.03
CA SER A 633 -30.52 7.37 5.34
C SER A 633 -30.35 7.71 6.81
N TYR A 634 -29.33 7.16 7.44
CA TYR A 634 -28.90 7.40 8.80
C TYR A 634 -27.47 7.90 8.78
N GLN A 635 -27.16 8.90 9.59
CA GLN A 635 -25.81 9.40 9.75
C GLN A 635 -25.56 9.76 11.21
N PHE A 636 -24.38 9.38 11.69
CA PHE A 636 -23.85 9.85 12.95
C PHE A 636 -22.43 10.36 12.71
N SER A 637 -22.16 11.61 13.06
CA SER A 637 -20.82 12.20 12.96
C SER A 637 -20.42 12.83 14.29
N LYS A 638 -19.13 12.72 14.64
CA LYS A 638 -18.54 13.36 15.81
C LYS A 638 -17.15 13.88 15.49
N SER A 639 -16.90 15.13 15.89
CA SER A 639 -15.60 15.79 15.75
C SER A 639 -15.03 16.12 17.13
N ILE A 640 -13.78 15.77 17.38
CA ILE A 640 -13.05 15.98 18.63
C ILE A 640 -11.83 16.86 18.35
N TYR A 641 -11.72 17.96 19.10
CA TYR A 641 -10.57 18.86 19.06
C TYR A 641 -9.56 18.45 20.13
N LEU A 642 -8.33 18.14 19.72
CA LEU A 642 -7.25 17.79 20.63
C LEU A 642 -6.26 18.97 20.75
N PRO A 643 -5.86 19.39 21.97
CA PRO A 643 -4.83 20.42 22.13
C PRO A 643 -3.52 19.98 21.45
N SER A 644 -2.95 20.85 20.62
CA SER A 644 -1.68 20.62 19.90
C SER A 644 -1.70 19.52 18.81
N LEU A 645 -2.87 19.00 18.42
CA LEU A 645 -3.05 18.05 17.32
C LEU A 645 -4.22 18.48 16.42
N ASP A 646 -4.25 17.99 15.19
CA ASP A 646 -5.38 18.24 14.27
C ASP A 646 -6.67 17.58 14.78
N PRO A 647 -7.85 18.16 14.46
CA PRO A 647 -9.14 17.59 14.83
C PRO A 647 -9.32 16.17 14.29
N VAL A 648 -9.88 15.30 15.13
CA VAL A 648 -10.26 13.92 14.78
C VAL A 648 -11.75 13.90 14.51
N SER A 649 -12.17 13.43 13.34
CA SER A 649 -13.59 13.25 13.03
C SER A 649 -13.89 11.80 12.64
N ALA A 650 -15.02 11.30 13.12
CA ALA A 650 -15.55 9.99 12.76
C ALA A 650 -16.99 10.14 12.27
N LYS A 651 -17.30 9.47 11.16
CA LYS A 651 -18.63 9.44 10.56
C LYS A 651 -19.05 8.00 10.29
N ILE A 652 -20.28 7.66 10.68
CA ILE A 652 -20.93 6.39 10.38
C ILE A 652 -22.20 6.71 9.57
N GLU A 653 -22.33 6.07 8.42
CA GLU A 653 -23.47 6.22 7.50
C GLU A 653 -24.15 4.87 7.31
N GLY A 654 -25.48 4.86 7.36
CA GLY A 654 -26.30 3.68 7.14
C GLY A 654 -27.44 3.99 6.18
N ASN A 655 -27.54 3.28 5.05
CA ASN A 655 -28.63 3.45 4.09
C ASN A 655 -29.48 2.19 4.05
N LEU A 656 -30.80 2.32 4.15
CA LEU A 656 -31.77 1.26 3.95
C LEU A 656 -32.69 1.64 2.79
N ILE A 657 -32.78 0.79 1.77
CA ILE A 657 -33.64 0.97 0.60
C ILE A 657 -34.67 -0.16 0.58
N PHE A 658 -35.94 0.22 0.58
CA PHE A 658 -37.11 -0.65 0.56
C PHE A 658 -37.82 -0.58 -0.79
N ASP A 659 -38.44 -1.69 -1.16
CA ASP A 659 -39.41 -1.76 -2.25
C ASP A 659 -40.81 -1.47 -1.66
N PRO A 660 -41.71 -0.75 -2.36
CA PRO A 660 -43.08 -0.52 -1.90
C PRO A 660 -43.84 -1.78 -1.49
N ASN A 661 -43.53 -2.93 -2.08
CA ASN A 661 -44.25 -4.18 -1.86
C ASN A 661 -43.62 -5.11 -0.82
N ASN A 662 -42.44 -4.77 -0.29
CA ASN A 662 -41.66 -5.64 0.59
C ASN A 662 -41.49 -5.02 1.98
N TYR A 663 -41.51 -5.85 3.03
CA TYR A 663 -41.28 -5.41 4.40
C TYR A 663 -39.82 -5.53 4.85
N LEU A 664 -38.96 -6.14 4.04
CA LEU A 664 -37.51 -6.13 4.24
C LEU A 664 -36.84 -5.13 3.32
N PRO A 665 -35.73 -4.50 3.76
CA PRO A 665 -34.94 -3.68 2.87
C PRO A 665 -34.32 -4.57 1.80
N LYS A 666 -34.49 -4.16 0.54
CA LYS A 666 -33.85 -4.78 -0.62
C LYS A 666 -32.35 -4.51 -0.61
N GLU A 667 -31.95 -3.34 -0.11
CA GLU A 667 -30.55 -2.96 0.03
C GLU A 667 -30.27 -2.33 1.39
N SER A 668 -29.12 -2.69 1.94
CA SER A 668 -28.58 -2.05 3.14
C SER A 668 -27.10 -1.75 2.93
N MET A 669 -26.67 -0.55 3.28
CA MET A 669 -25.26 -0.14 3.24
C MET A 669 -24.86 0.42 4.60
N LEU A 670 -23.68 0.02 5.07
CA LEU A 670 -23.02 0.58 6.25
C LEU A 670 -21.63 1.06 5.84
N LYS A 671 -21.31 2.32 6.13
CA LYS A 671 -20.03 2.95 5.83
C LYS A 671 -19.47 3.65 7.06
N THR A 672 -18.16 3.56 7.25
CA THR A 672 -17.44 4.31 8.30
C THR A 672 -16.28 5.08 7.68
N THR A 673 -16.23 6.37 7.98
CA THR A 673 -15.15 7.28 7.58
C THR A 673 -14.45 7.80 8.83
N LEU A 674 -13.11 7.80 8.80
CA LEU A 674 -12.29 8.30 9.90
C LEU A 674 -11.26 9.31 9.38
N LYS A 675 -11.05 10.37 10.15
CA LYS A 675 -9.99 11.34 9.95
C LYS A 675 -9.20 11.54 11.23
N VAL A 676 -7.88 11.34 11.17
CA VAL A 676 -6.98 11.46 12.33
C VAL A 676 -5.70 12.17 11.90
N PHE A 677 -5.07 12.94 12.80
CA PHE A 677 -3.70 13.45 12.66
C PHE A 677 -3.40 14.26 11.37
N GLY A 678 -4.36 15.05 10.89
CA GLY A 678 -4.16 15.90 9.70
C GLY A 678 -4.13 15.15 8.37
N PHE A 679 -4.29 13.82 8.38
CA PHE A 679 -4.43 13.02 7.17
C PHE A 679 -5.77 13.30 6.47
N ALA A 680 -5.82 13.06 5.16
CA ALA A 680 -7.07 13.10 4.40
C ALA A 680 -8.11 12.12 5.00
N SER A 681 -9.39 12.47 4.90
CA SER A 681 -10.48 11.58 5.33
C SER A 681 -10.37 10.23 4.61
N ALA A 682 -10.39 9.14 5.35
CA ALA A 682 -10.29 7.79 4.80
C ALA A 682 -11.56 6.99 5.12
N ASP A 683 -12.17 6.42 4.07
CA ASP A 683 -13.27 5.47 4.20
C ASP A 683 -12.72 4.14 4.73
N LEU A 684 -12.82 3.89 6.04
CA LEU A 684 -12.23 2.71 6.66
C LEU A 684 -12.80 1.42 6.08
N PHE A 685 -14.13 1.31 6.13
CA PHE A 685 -14.84 0.19 5.54
C PHE A 685 -16.23 0.61 5.05
N GLU A 686 -16.71 -0.12 4.05
CA GLU A 686 -18.09 -0.08 3.58
C GLU A 686 -18.56 -1.51 3.32
N ILE A 687 -19.71 -1.86 3.87
CA ILE A 687 -20.38 -3.15 3.65
C ILE A 687 -21.73 -2.85 3.02
N GLY A 688 -22.00 -3.45 1.87
CA GLY A 688 -23.31 -3.38 1.23
C GLY A 688 -23.90 -4.77 1.05
N LEU A 689 -25.19 -4.89 1.33
CA LEU A 689 -26.01 -6.08 1.14
C LEU A 689 -27.15 -5.72 0.19
N GLU A 690 -27.40 -6.57 -0.80
CA GLU A 690 -28.55 -6.50 -1.70
C GLU A 690 -29.22 -7.87 -1.72
N GLY A 691 -30.53 -7.93 -1.48
CA GLY A 691 -31.29 -9.17 -1.40
C GLY A 691 -32.69 -9.05 -2.00
N LYS A 692 -33.19 -10.13 -2.60
CA LYS A 692 -34.58 -10.24 -3.04
C LYS A 692 -35.13 -11.64 -2.75
N GLY A 693 -36.45 -11.71 -2.51
CA GLY A 693 -37.17 -12.99 -2.42
C GLY A 693 -36.99 -13.73 -1.09
N PHE A 694 -36.56 -13.03 -0.03
CA PHE A 694 -36.47 -13.62 1.31
C PHE A 694 -37.83 -13.68 2.02
N GLU A 695 -38.73 -12.76 1.68
CA GLU A 695 -40.05 -12.60 2.28
C GLU A 695 -40.91 -13.86 2.12
N PRO A 696 -41.00 -14.50 0.93
CA PRO A 696 -41.55 -15.84 0.76
C PRO A 696 -41.11 -16.90 1.78
N THR A 697 -39.80 -16.97 2.03
CA THR A 697 -39.18 -17.97 2.90
C THR A 697 -39.43 -17.63 4.36
N LEU A 698 -39.34 -16.34 4.71
CA LEU A 698 -39.63 -15.86 6.05
C LEU A 698 -41.11 -15.98 6.40
N GLU A 699 -42.02 -15.74 5.45
CA GLU A 699 -43.45 -15.94 5.66
C GLU A 699 -43.78 -17.42 5.83
N ALA A 700 -43.19 -18.31 5.01
CA ALA A 700 -43.37 -19.74 5.15
C ALA A 700 -42.82 -20.31 6.48
N LEU A 701 -41.82 -19.65 7.08
CA LEU A 701 -41.25 -20.07 8.37
C LEU A 701 -41.92 -19.38 9.56
N PHE A 702 -42.09 -18.07 9.51
CA PHE A 702 -42.42 -17.20 10.66
C PHE A 702 -43.68 -16.35 10.45
N GLY A 703 -44.30 -16.40 9.26
CA GLY A 703 -45.59 -15.78 9.01
C GLY A 703 -46.68 -16.37 9.89
N LYS A 704 -47.85 -15.74 9.94
CA LYS A 704 -48.94 -16.16 10.86
C LYS A 704 -49.39 -17.62 10.66
N GLU A 705 -49.32 -18.10 9.43
CA GLU A 705 -49.59 -19.51 9.05
C GLU A 705 -48.30 -20.25 8.65
N GLY A 706 -47.15 -19.77 9.12
CA GLY A 706 -45.83 -20.30 8.84
C GLY A 706 -45.48 -21.51 9.71
N PHE A 707 -44.43 -22.23 9.34
CA PHE A 707 -43.99 -23.46 9.98
C PHE A 707 -43.80 -23.34 11.50
N PHE A 708 -43.11 -22.30 11.97
CA PHE A 708 -42.82 -22.14 13.40
C PHE A 708 -44.08 -21.81 14.21
N PRO A 709 -44.90 -20.79 13.85
CA PRO A 709 -46.17 -20.56 14.54
C PRO A 709 -47.12 -21.77 14.49
N ASP A 710 -47.28 -22.43 13.35
CA ASP A 710 -48.12 -23.64 13.23
C ASP A 710 -47.60 -24.79 14.11
N SER A 711 -46.28 -25.00 14.15
CA SER A 711 -45.66 -26.06 14.94
C SER A 711 -45.71 -25.77 16.44
N VAL A 712 -45.53 -24.50 16.82
CA VAL A 712 -45.66 -24.04 18.21
C VAL A 712 -47.11 -24.16 18.66
N ASN A 713 -48.10 -23.78 17.83
CA ASN A 713 -49.53 -23.95 18.12
C ASN A 713 -49.87 -25.43 18.38
N LYS A 714 -49.40 -26.34 17.50
CA LYS A 714 -49.63 -27.79 17.66
C LYS A 714 -48.90 -28.39 18.86
N ALA A 715 -47.68 -27.92 19.17
CA ALA A 715 -46.92 -28.38 20.34
C ALA A 715 -47.54 -27.89 21.66
N LEU A 716 -47.98 -26.63 21.73
CA LEU A 716 -48.58 -26.02 22.92
C LEU A 716 -49.96 -26.60 23.26
N TYR A 717 -50.72 -27.07 22.26
CA TYR A 717 -51.96 -27.84 22.48
C TYR A 717 -51.71 -29.06 23.40
N TRP A 718 -50.61 -29.78 23.20
CA TRP A 718 -50.26 -30.96 23.99
C TRP A 718 -49.80 -30.63 25.42
N VAL A 719 -49.39 -29.39 25.67
CA VAL A 719 -48.99 -28.91 27.02
C VAL A 719 -50.22 -28.51 27.85
N ASN A 720 -51.43 -28.58 27.28
CA ASN A 720 -52.76 -28.54 27.92
C ASN A 720 -52.86 -27.57 29.11
N GLY A 721 -52.71 -26.27 28.85
CA GLY A 721 -52.90 -25.21 29.85
C GLY A 721 -51.79 -25.05 30.90
N ARG A 722 -50.65 -25.75 30.77
CA ARG A 722 -49.48 -25.59 31.68
C ARG A 722 -48.48 -24.51 31.24
N VAL A 723 -48.84 -23.70 30.25
CA VAL A 723 -47.99 -22.61 29.74
C VAL A 723 -48.24 -21.37 30.61
N PRO A 724 -47.22 -20.77 31.24
CA PRO A 724 -47.39 -19.58 32.07
C PRO A 724 -47.99 -18.40 31.28
N ASP A 725 -48.89 -17.63 31.90
CA ASP A 725 -49.65 -16.55 31.22
C ASP A 725 -48.77 -15.52 30.50
N ARG A 726 -47.57 -15.24 31.03
CA ARG A 726 -46.60 -14.33 30.38
C ARG A 726 -46.10 -14.90 29.05
N VAL A 727 -45.87 -16.20 28.98
CA VAL A 727 -45.42 -16.89 27.77
C VAL A 727 -46.58 -16.96 26.78
N SER A 728 -47.79 -17.29 27.24
CA SER A 728 -49.00 -17.24 26.41
C SER A 728 -49.26 -15.84 25.84
N LYS A 729 -49.05 -14.78 26.62
CA LYS A 729 -49.19 -13.39 26.14
C LYS A 729 -48.17 -13.05 25.05
N VAL A 730 -46.90 -13.42 25.22
CA VAL A 730 -45.88 -13.23 24.18
C VAL A 730 -46.23 -14.00 22.91
N LEU A 731 -46.74 -15.22 23.04
CA LEU A 731 -47.17 -16.06 21.92
C LEU A 731 -48.38 -15.46 21.16
N VAL A 732 -49.35 -14.88 21.87
CA VAL A 732 -50.48 -14.17 21.27
C VAL A 732 -50.00 -12.88 20.58
N ASP A 733 -49.25 -12.03 21.30
CA ASP A 733 -48.88 -10.69 20.87
C ASP A 733 -47.90 -10.69 19.69
N HIS A 734 -46.97 -11.67 19.63
CA HIS A 734 -45.89 -11.69 18.62
C HIS A 734 -46.04 -12.78 17.57
N PHE A 735 -46.76 -13.88 17.85
CA PHE A 735 -46.88 -15.03 16.95
C PHE A 735 -48.31 -15.34 16.52
N GLY A 736 -49.30 -14.55 16.96
CA GLY A 736 -50.69 -14.66 16.48
C GLY A 736 -51.46 -15.87 16.98
N TYR A 737 -51.07 -16.45 18.12
CA TYR A 737 -51.72 -17.62 18.73
C TYR A 737 -53.23 -17.39 18.99
N THR A 738 -54.08 -18.32 18.54
CA THR A 738 -55.52 -18.39 18.84
C THR A 738 -55.87 -19.70 19.56
N LYS A 739 -56.72 -19.61 20.60
CA LYS A 739 -57.02 -20.73 21.51
C LYS A 739 -58.09 -21.71 20.96
N ASP A 740 -58.71 -21.41 19.83
CA ASP A 740 -59.97 -22.02 19.36
C ASP A 740 -59.88 -22.95 18.13
N ASP A 741 -58.69 -23.25 17.60
CA ASP A 741 -58.57 -24.14 16.43
C ASP A 741 -58.68 -25.64 16.77
N LYS A 742 -59.53 -26.35 16.01
CA LYS A 742 -60.02 -27.70 16.29
C LYS A 742 -59.03 -28.85 15.96
N ARG A 743 -58.92 -29.78 16.92
CA ARG A 743 -58.75 -31.26 16.83
C ARG A 743 -57.78 -31.84 15.76
N GLU A 744 -56.51 -32.02 16.14
CA GLU A 744 -55.66 -33.12 15.61
C GLU A 744 -55.08 -33.93 16.78
N GLN A 745 -55.28 -35.25 16.77
CA GLN A 745 -54.93 -36.15 17.90
C GLN A 745 -53.47 -36.63 17.89
N ASP A 746 -52.67 -36.31 16.87
CA ASP A 746 -51.31 -36.83 16.71
C ASP A 746 -50.28 -35.72 16.40
N MET A 747 -49.44 -35.41 17.39
CA MET A 747 -48.42 -34.36 17.32
C MET A 747 -47.36 -34.64 16.24
N ILE A 748 -46.95 -35.90 16.06
CA ILE A 748 -45.88 -36.26 15.12
C ILE A 748 -46.40 -36.08 13.69
N ASN A 749 -47.60 -36.58 13.41
CA ASN A 749 -48.23 -36.42 12.11
C ASN A 749 -48.58 -34.95 11.81
N GLY A 750 -49.01 -34.18 12.82
CA GLY A 750 -49.30 -32.75 12.67
C GLY A 750 -48.06 -31.89 12.37
N ILE A 751 -46.92 -32.18 13.01
CA ILE A 751 -45.63 -31.53 12.70
C ILE A 751 -45.09 -32.02 11.36
N MET A 752 -45.20 -33.30 11.03
CA MET A 752 -44.79 -33.84 9.74
C MET A 752 -45.55 -33.19 8.59
N PHE A 753 -46.87 -32.97 8.75
CA PHE A 753 -47.68 -32.23 7.79
C PHE A 753 -47.22 -30.77 7.65
N ASN A 754 -46.83 -30.10 8.74
CA ASN A 754 -46.25 -28.75 8.67
C ASN A 754 -44.89 -28.75 7.95
N VAL A 755 -44.07 -29.80 8.11
CA VAL A 755 -42.82 -29.97 7.35
C VAL A 755 -43.13 -30.18 5.85
N GLU A 756 -44.12 -31.00 5.51
CA GLU A 756 -44.55 -31.21 4.12
C GLU A 756 -45.10 -29.92 3.50
N LYS A 757 -45.90 -29.16 4.24
CA LYS A 757 -46.39 -27.82 3.86
C LYS A 757 -45.22 -26.87 3.63
N LEU A 758 -44.27 -26.78 4.55
CA LEU A 758 -43.07 -25.95 4.41
C LEU A 758 -42.25 -26.34 3.17
N VAL A 759 -42.02 -27.64 2.95
CA VAL A 759 -41.29 -28.13 1.77
C VAL A 759 -42.03 -27.78 0.47
N LYS A 760 -43.35 -27.88 0.46
CA LYS A 760 -44.19 -27.50 -0.69
C LYS A 760 -44.13 -25.99 -0.93
N ASP A 761 -44.25 -25.19 0.11
CA ASP A 761 -44.23 -23.73 0.04
C ASP A 761 -42.86 -23.23 -0.44
N LEU A 762 -41.76 -23.80 0.06
CA LEU A 762 -40.39 -23.48 -0.36
C LEU A 762 -40.06 -23.98 -1.78
N LYS A 763 -40.63 -25.10 -2.23
CA LYS A 763 -40.45 -25.60 -3.61
C LYS A 763 -41.26 -24.82 -4.64
N SER A 764 -42.37 -24.22 -4.23
CA SER A 764 -43.28 -23.49 -5.11
C SER A 764 -42.85 -22.04 -5.40
N LYS A 765 -41.79 -21.55 -4.73
CA LYS A 765 -41.37 -20.15 -4.80
C LYS A 765 -39.92 -20.03 -5.25
N ASP A 766 -39.58 -18.90 -5.87
CA ASP A 766 -38.23 -18.62 -6.34
C ASP A 766 -37.22 -18.61 -5.18
N PHE A 767 -36.03 -19.15 -5.43
CA PHE A 767 -34.97 -19.19 -4.44
C PHE A 767 -34.45 -17.76 -4.17
N PRO A 768 -34.23 -17.35 -2.91
CA PRO A 768 -33.76 -16.00 -2.60
C PRO A 768 -32.39 -15.73 -3.23
N GLU A 769 -32.20 -14.52 -3.73
CA GLU A 769 -30.88 -14.05 -4.18
C GLU A 769 -30.36 -13.02 -3.18
N ALA A 770 -29.10 -13.17 -2.75
CA ALA A 770 -28.39 -12.11 -2.03
C ALA A 770 -26.99 -11.91 -2.59
N ARG A 771 -26.52 -10.67 -2.53
CA ARG A 771 -25.16 -10.23 -2.83
C ARG A 771 -24.65 -9.38 -1.67
N ALA A 772 -23.40 -9.56 -1.30
CA ALA A 772 -22.72 -8.73 -0.31
C ALA A 772 -21.37 -8.29 -0.86
N TYR A 773 -20.98 -7.03 -0.67
CA TYR A 773 -19.65 -6.53 -1.02
C TYR A 773 -18.98 -5.90 0.19
N LEU A 774 -17.65 -5.89 0.17
CA LEU A 774 -16.81 -5.23 1.17
C LEU A 774 -15.84 -4.28 0.47
N ARG A 775 -15.78 -3.04 0.96
CA ARG A 775 -14.74 -2.07 0.62
C ARG A 775 -13.93 -1.74 1.85
N ILE A 776 -12.63 -1.57 1.67
CA ILE A 776 -11.69 -1.11 2.70
C ILE A 776 -10.85 0.01 2.10
N LEU A 777 -10.71 1.13 2.81
CA LEU A 777 -9.96 2.31 2.32
C LEU A 777 -10.47 2.79 0.95
N GLY A 778 -11.78 2.74 0.75
CA GLY A 778 -12.45 3.06 -0.52
C GLY A 778 -12.23 2.04 -1.66
N GLU A 779 -11.40 1.01 -1.49
CA GLU A 779 -11.19 -0.06 -2.49
C GLU A 779 -12.13 -1.23 -2.24
N GLU A 780 -12.87 -1.65 -3.27
CA GLU A 780 -13.69 -2.85 -3.18
C GLU A 780 -12.82 -4.10 -3.31
N LEU A 781 -12.90 -4.99 -2.32
CA LEU A 781 -12.09 -6.21 -2.29
C LEU A 781 -12.75 -7.35 -3.08
N GLY A 782 -14.07 -7.34 -3.17
CA GLY A 782 -14.85 -8.35 -3.85
C GLY A 782 -16.32 -8.35 -3.43
N PHE A 783 -17.11 -9.22 -4.05
CA PHE A 783 -18.48 -9.53 -3.66
C PHE A 783 -18.73 -11.03 -3.58
N VAL A 784 -19.62 -11.42 -2.67
CA VAL A 784 -20.12 -12.78 -2.49
C VAL A 784 -21.61 -12.85 -2.80
N ARG A 785 -22.05 -13.98 -3.34
CA ARG A 785 -23.46 -14.31 -3.60
C ARG A 785 -23.92 -15.37 -2.60
N LEU A 786 -25.21 -15.43 -2.31
CA LEU A 786 -25.78 -16.46 -1.43
C LEU A 786 -25.40 -17.89 -1.88
N HIS A 787 -25.37 -18.13 -3.19
CA HIS A 787 -24.96 -19.42 -3.75
C HIS A 787 -23.50 -19.79 -3.43
N ASP A 788 -22.59 -18.80 -3.32
CA ASP A 788 -21.19 -19.06 -2.97
C ASP A 788 -21.07 -19.61 -1.54
N LEU A 789 -21.88 -19.06 -0.62
CA LEU A 789 -21.93 -19.51 0.78
C LEU A 789 -22.49 -20.94 0.89
N GLN A 790 -23.45 -21.31 0.04
CA GLN A 790 -23.95 -22.68 -0.02
C GLN A 790 -22.88 -23.66 -0.49
N LEU A 791 -22.09 -23.29 -1.50
CA LEU A 791 -20.98 -24.11 -1.99
C LEU A 791 -19.91 -24.27 -0.91
N LEU A 792 -19.52 -23.18 -0.25
CA LEU A 792 -18.60 -23.20 0.90
C LEU A 792 -19.12 -24.08 2.04
N GLY A 793 -20.39 -23.94 2.40
CA GLY A 793 -21.03 -24.78 3.41
C GLY A 793 -20.96 -26.27 3.05
N LYS A 794 -21.28 -26.62 1.79
CA LYS A 794 -21.16 -28.01 1.31
C LYS A 794 -19.72 -28.53 1.36
N LEU A 795 -18.73 -27.71 1.03
CA LEU A 795 -17.30 -28.09 1.10
C LEU A 795 -16.83 -28.28 2.55
N LEU A 796 -17.23 -27.39 3.46
CA LEU A 796 -16.93 -27.51 4.89
C LEU A 796 -17.58 -28.75 5.51
N LEU A 797 -18.84 -29.03 5.15
CA LEU A 797 -19.57 -30.22 5.61
C LEU A 797 -18.95 -31.53 5.08
N LYS A 798 -18.39 -31.53 3.87
CA LYS A 798 -17.68 -32.70 3.31
C LYS A 798 -16.40 -33.05 4.08
N ASN A 799 -15.76 -32.06 4.70
CA ASN A 799 -14.51 -32.21 5.44
C ASN A 799 -14.71 -32.45 6.96
N LEU A 800 -15.96 -32.53 7.43
CA LEU A 800 -16.24 -32.98 8.80
C LEU A 800 -15.95 -34.48 8.95
N PRO A 801 -15.45 -34.94 10.12
CA PRO A 801 -15.42 -36.36 10.45
C PRO A 801 -16.81 -36.97 10.31
N ASP A 802 -16.91 -38.24 9.89
CA ASP A 802 -18.21 -38.90 9.68
C ASP A 802 -19.10 -38.90 10.93
N SER A 803 -18.51 -38.79 12.12
CA SER A 803 -19.22 -38.65 13.40
C SER A 803 -19.95 -37.31 13.60
N LEU A 804 -19.64 -36.29 12.79
CA LEU A 804 -20.23 -34.94 12.85
C LEU A 804 -21.08 -34.62 11.61
N LYS A 805 -21.18 -35.55 10.64
CA LYS A 805 -22.09 -35.43 9.50
C LYS A 805 -23.49 -35.80 9.97
N ILE A 806 -24.38 -34.81 10.05
CA ILE A 806 -25.83 -35.07 10.23
C ILE A 806 -26.28 -35.91 9.03
N PRO A 807 -26.96 -37.07 9.23
CA PRO A 807 -27.43 -37.88 8.12
C PRO A 807 -28.35 -37.05 7.24
N VAL A 808 -27.95 -36.84 5.99
CA VAL A 808 -28.84 -36.31 4.97
C VAL A 808 -30.00 -37.29 4.84
N MET A 809 -31.23 -36.83 5.10
CA MET A 809 -32.47 -37.58 4.93
C MET A 809 -32.48 -38.26 3.55
N GLN A 810 -32.11 -39.54 3.50
CA GLN A 810 -32.45 -40.42 2.40
C GLN A 810 -33.94 -40.73 2.52
N THR A 811 -34.66 -40.35 1.48
CA THR A 811 -36.08 -40.57 1.27
C THR A 811 -36.49 -42.02 1.47
N ARG A 812 -37.57 -42.18 2.24
CA ARG A 812 -38.59 -43.26 2.19
C ARG A 812 -38.06 -44.71 2.19
N GLU A 813 -37.92 -45.28 3.39
CA GLU A 813 -38.41 -46.62 3.81
C GLU A 813 -37.64 -47.16 5.03
N SER A 814 -36.41 -46.72 5.28
CA SER A 814 -35.57 -47.29 6.36
C SER A 814 -35.83 -46.72 7.76
N ALA A 815 -36.36 -45.49 7.89
CA ALA A 815 -36.57 -44.87 9.20
C ALA A 815 -37.76 -45.44 10.00
N CYS A 816 -38.73 -46.10 9.33
CA CYS A 816 -39.87 -46.73 10.00
C CYS A 816 -39.56 -48.14 10.53
N ALA A 817 -38.48 -48.79 10.09
CA ALA A 817 -38.10 -50.12 10.59
C ALA A 817 -37.38 -50.03 11.94
N SER A 818 -36.52 -49.02 12.14
CA SER A 818 -35.69 -48.88 13.35
C SER A 818 -36.47 -48.54 14.64
N PHE A 819 -37.70 -48.02 14.53
CA PHE A 819 -38.54 -47.72 15.71
C PHE A 819 -39.50 -48.85 16.10
N ARG A 820 -39.65 -49.89 15.27
CA ARG A 820 -40.44 -51.07 15.63
C ARG A 820 -39.68 -52.05 16.51
N GLU A 821 -38.37 -52.18 16.33
CA GLU A 821 -37.54 -53.12 17.11
C GLU A 821 -37.15 -52.59 18.50
N ALA A 822 -37.18 -51.28 18.74
CA ALA A 822 -36.88 -50.71 20.06
C ALA A 822 -38.09 -50.67 21.04
N SER A 823 -39.21 -51.30 20.68
CA SER A 823 -40.40 -51.43 21.55
C SER A 823 -40.69 -52.89 21.98
N LEU A 824 -39.79 -53.82 21.64
CA LEU A 824 -39.81 -55.22 22.05
C LEU A 824 -38.40 -55.68 22.43
N SER A 825 -37.82 -55.07 23.47
CA SER A 825 -36.74 -55.63 24.30
C SER A 825 -36.59 -54.82 25.58
#